data_AF-A0A2M7ZZG1-F1
#
_entry.id   AF-A0A2M7ZZG1-F1
#
_cell.length_a   1.000
_cell.length_b   1.000
_cell.length_c   1.000
_cell.angle_alpha   90.00
_cell.angle_beta   90.00
_cell.angle_gamma   90.00
#
_symmetry.space_group_name_H-M   'P 1'
#
loop_
_entity.id
_entity.type
_entity.pdbx_description
1 polymer ?
#
loop_
_entity_poly.entity_id
_entity_poly.type
_entity_poly.pdbx_seq_one_letter_code
_entity_poly.pdbx_strand_id
1 'polypeptide(L)'
;MKSKNNIILSFAPWIVFSAGLTTFLYSAIIALILNIVISKKDLLRGVVLEVGGALFFALMVIVGLWFPHGNAFTQHPNLWSNIAMAGIMLGSVAINKPFTQQYTDEGTAKLHRQLSAIWGFLLLIAAVVSLGHAYFGLSNTMSTLGTIVAIFVGIKANTYYPQLYIEHIKKKLMEENKSNPYLQGNFAPVKDELEVENLQVIGKIPDDLLGVYMRNGPNPEFPPITYVYPFDGDGMIHAVYIADGKARYKNRYVQTAALLAERRAGKALYGGFKFPVLPDSKYVGENVDPFKNGAFIHIIRHANQYLAMPEADTVYEVSSELETLGLWCPETKNNPIKAVPHTRFCPKTGDLWLINYDIKPPFLTVSRIDKNGKLQFKKDIEKQYATMVHDFVLTENYVILFDCPVVFDLKKVMSGEEVLNWRPELGVRIGIMSRETGALKWIQTEAFFVFHFANAYENADEIIVDFVRHADLKLTRSKENRMPPHLYRTRINLSTQMIQHEQLDDRIIEFPRIKEDRDSLPHRFIYSTTKLSDLNAMKDQFTALIKYDVEKKTSQIHDFGNTFEIGEAVFVPKANSTSEDDGYLILFVYNKIENSGECVLLDAKNMRDEPLARIKMPRRVPSGLHGSWMSGPWQ
;
A
#
# COMPACT_ATOMS: atom_id res chain seq x y z
N MET A 1 19.09 -3.78 -19.92
CA MET A 1 18.37 -5.05 -20.07
C MET A 1 19.11 -5.95 -21.04
N LYS A 2 19.53 -7.14 -20.57
CA LYS A 2 20.10 -8.18 -21.43
C LYS A 2 19.01 -9.25 -21.64
N SER A 3 18.74 -9.63 -22.88
CA SER A 3 17.88 -10.79 -23.17
C SER A 3 18.57 -12.08 -22.70
N LYS A 4 17.82 -13.19 -22.50
CA LYS A 4 18.37 -14.52 -22.18
C LYS A 4 19.52 -14.95 -23.12
N ASN A 5 19.57 -14.41 -24.33
CA ASN A 5 20.63 -14.67 -25.31
C ASN A 5 21.99 -14.09 -24.88
N ASN A 6 22.01 -13.03 -24.07
CA ASN A 6 23.24 -12.33 -23.71
C ASN A 6 24.03 -12.97 -22.55
N ILE A 7 23.41 -13.81 -21.70
CA ILE A 7 24.16 -14.60 -20.70
C ILE A 7 24.86 -15.79 -21.38
N ILE A 8 24.22 -16.40 -22.37
CA ILE A 8 24.79 -17.53 -23.14
C ILE A 8 26.05 -17.08 -23.89
N LEU A 9 25.98 -15.91 -24.54
CA LEU A 9 27.12 -15.34 -25.28
C LEU A 9 28.33 -15.06 -24.38
N SER A 10 28.12 -14.70 -23.11
CA SER A 10 29.21 -14.51 -22.13
C SER A 10 30.01 -15.78 -21.84
N PHE A 11 29.46 -16.96 -22.09
CA PHE A 11 30.16 -18.25 -21.93
C PHE A 11 30.85 -18.74 -23.20
N ALA A 12 30.62 -18.11 -24.36
CA ALA A 12 31.24 -18.53 -25.62
C ALA A 12 32.79 -18.55 -25.59
N PRO A 13 33.48 -17.53 -25.04
CA PRO A 13 34.94 -17.57 -24.89
C PRO A 13 35.44 -18.77 -24.06
N TRP A 14 34.72 -19.08 -22.99
CA TRP A 14 35.04 -20.18 -22.07
C TRP A 14 34.85 -21.54 -22.73
N ILE A 15 33.78 -21.71 -23.50
CA ILE A 15 33.52 -22.94 -24.26
C ILE A 15 34.58 -23.14 -25.34
N VAL A 16 34.92 -22.09 -26.09
CA VAL A 16 35.94 -22.14 -27.15
C VAL A 16 37.31 -22.50 -26.57
N PHE A 17 37.70 -21.90 -25.45
CA PHE A 17 38.93 -22.26 -24.76
C PHE A 17 38.91 -23.71 -24.25
N SER A 18 37.80 -24.14 -23.66
CA SER A 18 37.67 -25.49 -23.06
C SER A 18 37.63 -26.61 -24.10
N ALA A 19 37.11 -26.33 -25.31
CA ALA A 19 37.01 -27.31 -26.40
C ALA A 19 38.37 -27.64 -27.04
N GLY A 20 39.39 -26.78 -26.86
CA GLY A 20 40.75 -27.04 -27.35
C GLY A 20 40.80 -27.31 -28.86
N LEU A 21 40.00 -26.60 -29.66
CA LEU A 21 39.81 -26.85 -31.09
C LEU A 21 41.08 -26.64 -31.94
N THR A 22 42.12 -26.04 -31.35
CA THR A 22 43.43 -25.75 -31.97
C THR A 22 44.52 -25.91 -30.89
N THR A 23 45.74 -25.39 -31.11
CA THR A 23 46.75 -25.36 -30.04
C THR A 23 46.27 -24.52 -28.85
N PHE A 24 46.79 -24.80 -27.66
CA PHE A 24 46.43 -24.09 -26.42
C PHE A 24 46.55 -22.56 -26.57
N LEU A 25 47.65 -22.09 -27.18
CA LEU A 25 47.90 -20.67 -27.42
C LEU A 25 46.85 -20.04 -28.36
N TYR A 26 46.52 -20.69 -29.47
CA TYR A 26 45.50 -20.17 -30.38
C TYR A 26 44.11 -20.17 -29.73
N SER A 27 43.78 -21.20 -28.96
CA SER A 27 42.52 -21.26 -28.21
C SER A 27 42.40 -20.14 -27.18
N ALA A 28 43.49 -19.81 -26.48
CA ALA A 28 43.56 -18.68 -25.54
C ALA A 28 43.40 -17.32 -26.25
N ILE A 29 44.07 -17.12 -27.39
CA ILE A 29 43.98 -15.89 -28.19
C ILE A 29 42.56 -15.71 -28.72
N ILE A 30 41.96 -16.76 -29.29
CA ILE A 30 40.59 -16.72 -29.82
C ILE A 30 39.61 -16.41 -28.69
N ALA A 31 39.74 -17.06 -27.53
CA ALA A 31 38.88 -16.79 -26.38
C ALA A 31 39.02 -15.35 -25.87
N LEU A 32 40.24 -14.81 -25.79
CA LEU A 32 40.47 -13.41 -25.40
C LEU A 32 39.82 -12.43 -26.39
N ILE A 33 39.99 -12.66 -27.70
CA ILE A 33 39.37 -11.84 -28.74
C ILE A 33 37.85 -11.91 -28.65
N LEU A 34 37.28 -13.12 -28.52
CA LEU A 34 35.85 -13.31 -28.37
C LEU A 34 35.32 -12.59 -27.12
N ASN A 35 36.03 -12.67 -25.99
CA ASN A 35 35.64 -11.97 -24.76
C ASN A 35 35.60 -10.44 -24.97
N ILE A 36 36.62 -9.87 -25.62
CA ILE A 36 36.69 -8.44 -25.90
C ILE A 36 35.62 -7.98 -26.91
N VAL A 37 35.42 -8.75 -27.98
CA VAL A 37 34.52 -8.38 -29.09
C VAL A 37 33.05 -8.55 -28.69
N ILE A 38 32.71 -9.69 -28.08
CA ILE A 38 31.32 -9.99 -27.66
C ILE A 38 30.91 -9.10 -26.49
N SER A 39 31.84 -8.80 -25.58
CA SER A 39 31.51 -8.22 -24.27
C SER A 39 32.07 -6.80 -24.07
N LYS A 40 32.45 -6.08 -25.14
CA LYS A 40 33.06 -4.73 -25.05
C LYS A 40 32.32 -3.78 -24.12
N LYS A 41 30.98 -3.71 -24.23
CA LYS A 41 30.14 -2.83 -23.39
C LYS A 41 30.08 -3.29 -21.93
N ASP A 42 30.17 -4.60 -21.68
CA ASP A 42 30.05 -5.20 -20.35
C ASP A 42 31.38 -5.17 -19.59
N LEU A 43 32.51 -5.31 -20.30
CA LEU A 43 33.85 -5.01 -19.80
C LEU A 43 33.94 -3.57 -19.28
N LEU A 44 33.46 -2.60 -20.06
CA LEU A 44 33.43 -1.18 -19.65
C LEU A 44 32.52 -0.92 -18.43
N ARG A 45 31.53 -1.78 -18.21
CA ARG A 45 30.62 -1.71 -17.05
C ARG A 45 31.13 -2.49 -15.84
N GLY A 46 32.28 -3.14 -15.94
CA GLY A 46 32.83 -3.94 -14.84
C GLY A 46 32.03 -5.22 -14.56
N VAL A 47 31.47 -5.87 -15.59
CA VAL A 47 30.78 -7.15 -15.44
C VAL A 47 31.78 -8.23 -15.01
N VAL A 48 31.49 -8.91 -13.90
CA VAL A 48 32.41 -9.78 -13.16
C VAL A 48 32.96 -10.91 -14.02
N LEU A 49 32.11 -11.61 -14.77
CA LEU A 49 32.56 -12.70 -15.65
C LEU A 49 33.39 -12.21 -16.84
N GLU A 50 33.12 -11.01 -17.34
CA GLU A 50 33.83 -10.46 -18.50
C GLU A 50 35.19 -9.90 -18.10
N VAL A 51 35.26 -9.15 -17.00
CA VAL A 51 36.54 -8.69 -16.44
C VAL A 51 37.38 -9.88 -15.99
N GLY A 52 36.79 -10.83 -15.27
CA GLY A 52 37.46 -12.05 -14.84
C GLY A 52 37.93 -12.90 -16.03
N GLY A 53 37.11 -13.01 -17.07
CA GLY A 53 37.44 -13.71 -18.31
C GLY A 53 38.59 -13.06 -19.07
N ALA A 54 38.56 -11.74 -19.28
CA ALA A 54 39.64 -11.03 -19.95
C ALA A 54 40.99 -11.19 -19.23
N LEU A 55 40.98 -11.06 -17.88
CA LEU A 55 42.19 -11.29 -17.07
C LEU A 55 42.68 -12.74 -17.17
N PHE A 56 41.77 -13.71 -17.08
CA PHE A 56 42.10 -15.12 -17.20
C PHE A 56 42.68 -15.45 -18.58
N PHE A 57 42.00 -15.10 -19.68
CA PHE A 57 42.48 -15.44 -21.03
C PHE A 57 43.78 -14.70 -21.39
N ALA A 58 43.96 -13.46 -20.95
CA ALA A 58 45.24 -12.76 -21.11
C ALA A 58 46.38 -13.50 -20.40
N LEU A 59 46.14 -13.99 -19.19
CA LEU A 59 47.10 -14.85 -18.48
C LEU A 59 47.36 -16.15 -19.24
N MET A 60 46.33 -16.79 -19.80
CA MET A 60 46.50 -18.02 -20.58
C MET A 60 47.33 -17.81 -21.86
N VAL A 61 47.22 -16.65 -22.51
CA VAL A 61 48.08 -16.29 -23.64
C VAL A 61 49.55 -16.20 -23.20
N ILE A 62 49.83 -15.53 -22.07
CA ILE A 62 51.20 -15.43 -21.52
C ILE A 62 51.76 -16.82 -21.20
N VAL A 63 50.97 -17.68 -20.55
CA VAL A 63 51.37 -19.05 -20.24
C VAL A 63 51.64 -19.86 -21.51
N GLY A 64 50.80 -19.74 -22.54
CA GLY A 64 51.00 -20.42 -23.82
C GLY A 64 52.27 -19.98 -24.55
N LEU A 65 52.67 -18.72 -24.40
CA LEU A 65 53.93 -18.20 -24.97
C LEU A 65 55.17 -18.68 -24.20
N TRP A 66 55.07 -18.81 -22.87
CA TRP A 66 56.18 -19.24 -22.01
C TRP A 66 56.39 -20.77 -22.01
N PHE A 67 55.33 -21.54 -22.29
CA PHE A 67 55.37 -23.01 -22.31
C PHE A 67 54.94 -23.59 -23.68
N PRO A 68 55.68 -23.30 -24.77
CA PRO A 68 55.28 -23.68 -26.13
C PRO A 68 55.30 -25.20 -26.40
N HIS A 69 56.03 -25.98 -25.61
CA HIS A 69 56.14 -27.44 -25.74
C HIS A 69 55.21 -28.23 -24.82
N GLY A 70 54.34 -27.53 -24.11
CA GLY A 70 53.28 -28.11 -23.30
C GLY A 70 53.72 -28.66 -21.95
N ASN A 71 53.07 -28.20 -20.88
CA ASN A 71 53.12 -28.76 -19.54
C ASN A 71 51.71 -29.25 -19.14
N ALA A 72 51.57 -29.87 -17.96
CA ALA A 72 50.27 -30.32 -17.43
C ALA A 72 49.18 -29.22 -17.45
N PHE A 73 49.60 -27.94 -17.40
CA PHE A 73 48.69 -26.81 -17.46
C PHE A 73 48.09 -26.61 -18.86
N THR A 74 48.91 -26.64 -19.90
CA THR A 74 48.48 -26.50 -21.31
C THR A 74 47.74 -27.72 -21.87
N GLN A 75 47.85 -28.88 -21.22
CA GLN A 75 47.22 -30.14 -21.64
C GLN A 75 45.75 -30.26 -21.21
N HIS A 76 45.29 -29.45 -20.25
CA HIS A 76 43.95 -29.54 -19.68
C HIS A 76 43.23 -28.17 -19.59
N PRO A 77 42.98 -27.49 -20.73
CA PRO A 77 42.36 -26.16 -20.76
C PRO A 77 40.94 -26.15 -20.16
N ASN A 78 40.20 -27.24 -20.31
CA ASN A 78 38.88 -27.47 -19.70
C ASN A 78 38.90 -27.44 -18.16
N LEU A 79 39.92 -28.04 -17.53
CA LEU A 79 40.07 -28.04 -16.07
C LEU A 79 40.26 -26.61 -15.56
N TRP A 80 41.21 -25.88 -16.15
CA TRP A 80 41.55 -24.51 -15.72
C TRP A 80 40.43 -23.51 -16.01
N SER A 81 39.73 -23.68 -17.13
CA SER A 81 38.52 -22.93 -17.45
C SER A 81 37.44 -23.10 -16.37
N ASN A 82 37.12 -24.34 -15.99
CA ASN A 82 36.10 -24.62 -14.98
C ASN A 82 36.50 -24.09 -13.59
N ILE A 83 37.77 -24.27 -13.19
CA ILE A 83 38.30 -23.73 -11.93
C ILE A 83 38.20 -22.20 -11.92
N ALA A 84 38.61 -21.53 -12.99
CA ALA A 84 38.56 -20.09 -13.09
C ALA A 84 37.13 -19.56 -13.05
N MET A 85 36.19 -20.15 -13.79
CA MET A 85 34.78 -19.74 -13.73
C MET A 85 34.17 -19.95 -12.34
N ALA A 86 34.44 -21.11 -11.70
CA ALA A 86 33.98 -21.37 -10.34
C ALA A 86 34.54 -20.34 -9.34
N GLY A 87 35.84 -20.04 -9.45
CA GLY A 87 36.51 -19.02 -8.62
C GLY A 87 35.94 -17.62 -8.83
N ILE A 88 35.67 -17.22 -10.08
CA ILE A 88 35.05 -15.93 -10.41
C ILE A 88 33.65 -15.84 -9.80
N MET A 89 32.83 -16.89 -9.93
CA MET A 89 31.45 -16.90 -9.43
C MET A 89 31.37 -16.94 -7.90
N LEU A 90 32.14 -17.79 -7.24
CA LEU A 90 32.20 -17.84 -5.78
C LEU A 90 32.85 -16.58 -5.19
N GLY A 91 33.93 -16.10 -5.81
CA GLY A 91 34.59 -14.84 -5.45
C GLY A 91 33.65 -13.64 -5.55
N SER A 92 32.76 -13.62 -6.55
CA SER A 92 31.73 -12.58 -6.70
C SER A 92 30.80 -12.49 -5.49
N VAL A 93 30.48 -13.62 -4.85
CA VAL A 93 29.66 -13.67 -3.63
C VAL A 93 30.45 -13.12 -2.44
N ALA A 94 31.74 -13.48 -2.33
CA ALA A 94 32.61 -13.05 -1.24
C ALA A 94 32.84 -11.51 -1.23
N ILE A 95 32.93 -10.89 -2.40
CA ILE A 95 33.08 -9.43 -2.52
C ILE A 95 31.74 -8.66 -2.53
N ASN A 96 30.63 -9.34 -2.20
CA ASN A 96 29.27 -8.79 -2.19
C ASN A 96 28.84 -8.14 -3.52
N LYS A 97 29.30 -8.71 -4.65
CA LYS A 97 28.89 -8.35 -6.02
C LYS A 97 28.53 -9.61 -6.80
N PRO A 98 27.40 -10.26 -6.48
CA PRO A 98 27.07 -11.56 -7.07
C PRO A 98 26.96 -11.49 -8.59
N PHE A 99 27.65 -12.40 -9.29
CA PHE A 99 27.68 -12.50 -10.75
C PHE A 99 26.29 -12.36 -11.39
N THR A 100 25.29 -13.05 -10.85
CA THR A 100 23.94 -13.10 -11.44
C THR A 100 23.19 -11.76 -11.41
N GLN A 101 23.55 -10.86 -10.50
CA GLN A 101 22.93 -9.53 -10.38
C GLN A 101 23.18 -8.66 -11.62
N GLN A 102 24.23 -8.95 -12.39
CA GLN A 102 24.59 -8.16 -13.57
C GLN A 102 23.85 -8.59 -14.84
N TYR A 103 23.07 -9.67 -14.76
CA TYR A 103 22.35 -10.26 -15.89
C TYR A 103 20.83 -10.22 -15.72
N THR A 104 20.34 -9.95 -14.52
CA THR A 104 18.92 -9.72 -14.24
C THR A 104 18.75 -8.75 -13.07
N ASP A 105 17.81 -7.81 -13.23
CA ASP A 105 17.39 -6.89 -12.17
C ASP A 105 16.29 -7.51 -11.28
N GLU A 106 15.80 -8.71 -11.64
CA GLU A 106 14.78 -9.43 -10.90
C GLU A 106 15.39 -10.22 -9.73
N GLY A 107 15.19 -9.74 -8.51
CA GLY A 107 15.54 -10.50 -7.31
C GLY A 107 16.08 -9.66 -6.17
N THR A 108 16.12 -10.27 -4.98
CA THR A 108 16.80 -9.68 -3.82
C THR A 108 18.29 -10.00 -3.86
N ALA A 109 19.12 -9.20 -3.16
CA ALA A 109 20.55 -9.48 -3.03
C ALA A 109 20.84 -10.89 -2.51
N LYS A 110 19.96 -11.43 -1.64
CA LYS A 110 20.04 -12.80 -1.14
C LYS A 110 19.83 -13.84 -2.24
N LEU A 111 18.85 -13.64 -3.12
CA LEU A 111 18.59 -14.52 -4.27
C LEU A 111 19.80 -14.58 -5.21
N HIS A 112 20.38 -13.43 -5.55
CA HIS A 112 21.54 -13.36 -6.42
C HIS A 112 22.80 -14.01 -5.83
N ARG A 113 23.00 -13.91 -4.51
CA ARG A 113 24.07 -14.66 -3.82
C ARG A 113 23.86 -16.16 -3.94
N GLN A 114 22.64 -16.64 -3.70
CA GLN A 114 22.30 -18.07 -3.80
C GLN A 114 22.48 -18.59 -5.23
N LEU A 115 21.97 -17.88 -6.23
CA LEU A 115 22.15 -18.26 -7.64
C LEU A 115 23.62 -18.26 -8.04
N SER A 116 24.39 -17.22 -7.68
CA SER A 116 25.83 -17.17 -7.97
C SER A 116 26.61 -18.29 -7.28
N ALA A 117 26.19 -18.70 -6.07
CA ALA A 117 26.76 -19.85 -5.37
C ALA A 117 26.40 -21.19 -6.05
N ILE A 118 25.16 -21.37 -6.51
CA ILE A 118 24.74 -22.55 -7.30
C ILE A 118 25.59 -22.67 -8.56
N TRP A 119 25.77 -21.55 -9.28
CA TRP A 119 26.66 -21.45 -10.44
C TRP A 119 28.09 -21.87 -10.13
N GLY A 120 28.68 -21.32 -9.06
CA GLY A 120 30.01 -21.67 -8.61
C GLY A 120 30.16 -23.15 -8.26
N PHE A 121 29.16 -23.74 -7.60
CA PHE A 121 29.17 -25.16 -7.23
C PHE A 121 29.01 -26.10 -8.44
N LEU A 122 28.13 -25.78 -9.39
CA LEU A 122 27.97 -26.55 -10.63
C LEU A 122 29.27 -26.58 -11.44
N LEU A 123 29.97 -25.44 -11.55
CA LEU A 123 31.24 -25.37 -12.27
C LEU A 123 32.40 -25.98 -11.48
N LEU A 124 32.33 -25.98 -10.14
CA LEU A 124 33.27 -26.74 -9.32
C LEU A 124 33.10 -28.25 -9.53
N ILE A 125 31.88 -28.76 -9.62
CA ILE A 125 31.62 -30.16 -9.99
C ILE A 125 32.20 -30.44 -11.39
N ALA A 126 31.96 -29.55 -12.36
CA ALA A 126 32.54 -29.69 -13.70
C ALA A 126 34.09 -29.69 -13.66
N ALA A 127 34.71 -28.90 -12.78
CA ALA A 127 36.16 -28.92 -12.57
C ALA A 127 36.63 -30.26 -11.99
N VAL A 128 35.90 -30.84 -11.03
CA VAL A 128 36.21 -32.17 -10.47
C VAL A 128 36.12 -33.26 -11.53
N VAL A 129 35.12 -33.21 -12.41
CA VAL A 129 35.02 -34.14 -13.56
C VAL A 129 36.20 -33.95 -14.53
N SER A 130 36.59 -32.71 -14.81
CA SER A 130 37.78 -32.41 -15.62
C SER A 130 39.08 -32.90 -14.97
N LEU A 131 39.17 -32.88 -13.63
CA LEU A 131 40.31 -33.43 -12.89
C LEU A 131 40.37 -34.95 -13.02
N GLY A 132 39.20 -35.61 -12.98
CA GLY A 132 39.03 -37.03 -13.29
C GLY A 132 39.54 -37.39 -14.69
N HIS A 133 39.31 -36.54 -15.69
CA HIS A 133 39.89 -36.71 -17.02
C HIS A 133 41.42 -36.54 -17.01
N ALA A 134 41.90 -35.46 -16.39
CA ALA A 134 43.32 -35.10 -16.39
C ALA A 134 44.22 -36.14 -15.71
N TYR A 135 43.74 -36.79 -14.64
CA TYR A 135 44.58 -37.64 -13.80
C TYR A 135 44.08 -39.09 -13.64
N PHE A 136 42.85 -39.40 -14.03
CA PHE A 136 42.23 -40.71 -13.80
C PHE A 136 41.63 -41.35 -15.07
N GLY A 137 41.91 -40.81 -16.25
CA GLY A 137 41.58 -41.46 -17.53
C GLY A 137 40.11 -41.44 -17.94
N LEU A 138 39.28 -40.56 -17.36
CA LEU A 138 37.93 -40.30 -17.91
C LEU A 138 38.04 -39.77 -19.36
N SER A 139 37.02 -39.90 -20.19
CA SER A 139 37.07 -39.36 -21.56
C SER A 139 36.97 -37.83 -21.59
N ASN A 140 37.69 -37.19 -22.51
CA ASN A 140 37.62 -35.72 -22.70
C ASN A 140 36.18 -35.26 -23.02
N THR A 141 35.46 -36.07 -23.81
CA THR A 141 34.05 -35.85 -24.14
C THR A 141 33.16 -35.75 -22.90
N MET A 142 33.39 -36.57 -21.87
CA MET A 142 32.63 -36.51 -20.62
C MET A 142 32.90 -35.22 -19.83
N SER A 143 34.14 -34.72 -19.85
CA SER A 143 34.50 -33.47 -19.18
C SER A 143 33.88 -32.25 -19.87
N THR A 144 34.00 -32.14 -21.20
CA THR A 144 33.38 -31.05 -21.96
C THR A 144 31.85 -31.08 -21.83
N LEU A 145 31.24 -32.27 -21.87
CA LEU A 145 29.81 -32.43 -21.65
C LEU A 145 29.41 -32.00 -20.24
N GLY A 146 30.22 -32.31 -19.22
CA GLY A 146 30.02 -31.86 -17.84
C GLY A 146 29.96 -30.34 -17.71
N THR A 147 30.86 -29.60 -18.38
CA THR A 147 30.83 -28.13 -18.42
C THR A 147 29.58 -27.60 -19.12
N ILE A 148 29.21 -28.16 -20.27
CA ILE A 148 28.01 -27.74 -21.02
C ILE A 148 26.74 -27.98 -20.19
N VAL A 149 26.64 -29.14 -19.53
CA VAL A 149 25.53 -29.46 -18.63
C VAL A 149 25.49 -28.50 -17.45
N ALA A 150 26.63 -28.20 -16.82
CA ALA A 150 26.70 -27.25 -15.71
C ALA A 150 26.23 -25.84 -16.11
N ILE A 151 26.64 -25.36 -17.30
CA ILE A 151 26.20 -24.07 -17.84
C ILE A 151 24.69 -24.10 -18.14
N PHE A 152 24.19 -25.17 -18.77
CA PHE A 152 22.77 -25.30 -19.09
C PHE A 152 21.90 -25.38 -17.83
N VAL A 153 22.31 -26.16 -16.83
CA VAL A 153 21.65 -26.25 -15.53
C VAL A 153 21.71 -24.92 -14.79
N GLY A 154 22.83 -24.19 -14.83
CA GLY A 154 22.96 -22.86 -14.25
C GLY A 154 22.03 -21.83 -14.91
N ILE A 155 21.90 -21.85 -16.23
CA ILE A 155 20.95 -21.01 -16.99
C ILE A 155 19.52 -21.36 -16.60
N LYS A 156 19.19 -22.66 -16.55
CA LYS A 156 17.89 -23.14 -16.10
C LYS A 156 17.63 -22.70 -14.65
N ALA A 157 18.58 -22.84 -13.74
CA ALA A 157 18.46 -22.39 -12.35
C ALA A 157 18.15 -20.88 -12.27
N ASN A 158 18.83 -20.04 -13.05
CA ASN A 158 18.53 -18.60 -13.14
C ASN A 158 17.08 -18.31 -13.60
N THR A 159 16.43 -19.23 -14.31
CA THR A 159 15.04 -19.05 -14.78
C THR A 159 13.99 -19.66 -13.83
N TYR A 160 14.25 -20.83 -13.27
CA TYR A 160 13.25 -21.57 -12.46
C TYR A 160 13.37 -21.29 -10.96
N TYR A 161 14.60 -21.10 -10.45
CA TYR A 161 14.82 -20.90 -9.02
C TYR A 161 14.19 -19.60 -8.48
N PRO A 162 14.18 -18.45 -9.19
CA PRO A 162 13.44 -17.28 -8.73
C PRO A 162 11.95 -17.57 -8.52
N GLN A 163 11.31 -18.29 -9.43
CA GLN A 163 9.90 -18.64 -9.32
C GLN A 163 9.63 -19.53 -8.09
N LEU A 164 10.42 -20.59 -7.91
CA LEU A 164 10.31 -21.48 -6.75
C LEU A 164 10.58 -20.75 -5.43
N TYR A 165 11.57 -19.86 -5.41
CA TYR A 165 11.92 -19.06 -4.24
C TYR A 165 10.81 -18.08 -3.87
N ILE A 166 10.20 -17.41 -4.87
CA ILE A 166 9.05 -16.52 -4.68
C ILE A 166 7.85 -17.31 -4.15
N GLU A 167 7.52 -18.47 -4.73
CA GLU A 167 6.42 -19.30 -4.24
C GLU A 167 6.66 -19.82 -2.82
N HIS A 168 7.90 -20.17 -2.47
CA HIS A 168 8.27 -20.53 -1.10
C HIS A 168 8.07 -19.37 -0.12
N ILE A 169 8.50 -18.15 -0.49
CA ILE A 169 8.28 -16.95 0.32
C ILE A 169 6.79 -16.66 0.47
N LYS A 170 6.01 -16.69 -0.62
CA LYS A 170 4.56 -16.48 -0.59
C LYS A 170 3.89 -17.45 0.36
N LYS A 171 4.22 -18.74 0.29
CA LYS A 171 3.68 -19.77 1.19
C LYS A 171 4.01 -19.46 2.65
N LYS A 172 5.24 -19.05 2.94
CA LYS A 172 5.65 -18.65 4.31
C LYS A 172 4.83 -17.45 4.81
N LEU A 173 4.68 -16.40 4.00
CA LEU A 173 3.92 -15.19 4.34
C LEU A 173 2.42 -15.50 4.55
N MET A 174 1.85 -16.36 3.69
CA MET A 174 0.47 -16.82 3.85
C MET A 174 0.25 -17.58 5.15
N GLU A 175 1.21 -18.42 5.59
CA GLU A 175 1.12 -19.09 6.88
C GLU A 175 1.16 -18.10 8.05
N GLU A 176 2.02 -17.07 7.97
CA GLU A 176 2.06 -15.98 8.97
C GLU A 176 0.70 -15.25 9.05
N ASN A 177 0.04 -15.00 7.92
CA ASN A 177 -1.27 -14.33 7.87
C ASN A 177 -2.41 -15.12 8.52
N LYS A 178 -2.34 -16.45 8.63
CA LYS A 178 -3.42 -17.22 9.28
C LYS A 178 -3.65 -16.78 10.73
N SER A 179 -2.59 -16.29 11.38
CA SER A 179 -2.62 -15.78 12.75
C SER A 179 -2.88 -14.27 12.85
N ASN A 180 -3.12 -13.59 11.72
CA ASN A 180 -3.30 -12.13 11.69
C ASN A 180 -4.59 -11.73 12.41
N PRO A 181 -4.54 -10.92 13.49
CA PRO A 181 -5.72 -10.55 14.26
C PRO A 181 -6.75 -9.75 13.44
N TYR A 182 -6.32 -9.07 12.37
CA TYR A 182 -7.19 -8.31 11.47
C TYR A 182 -7.77 -9.15 10.32
N LEU A 183 -7.72 -10.47 10.43
CA LEU A 183 -8.47 -11.42 9.60
C LEU A 183 -9.32 -12.36 10.47
N GLN A 184 -9.51 -12.01 11.74
CA GLN A 184 -10.16 -12.83 12.76
C GLN A 184 -11.28 -12.04 13.46
N GLY A 185 -12.24 -12.75 14.05
CA GLY A 185 -13.36 -12.12 14.76
C GLY A 185 -14.11 -11.14 13.86
N ASN A 186 -14.33 -9.90 14.33
CA ASN A 186 -15.03 -8.90 13.52
C ASN A 186 -14.22 -8.37 12.32
N PHE A 187 -12.91 -8.58 12.27
CA PHE A 187 -12.12 -8.24 11.09
C PHE A 187 -12.11 -9.36 10.04
N ALA A 188 -12.64 -10.54 10.36
CA ALA A 188 -12.71 -11.62 9.39
C ALA A 188 -13.61 -11.21 8.20
N PRO A 189 -13.23 -11.54 6.96
CA PRO A 189 -14.02 -11.19 5.80
C PRO A 189 -15.36 -11.96 5.80
N VAL A 190 -16.41 -11.32 5.29
CA VAL A 190 -17.67 -11.98 4.92
C VAL A 190 -17.67 -12.24 3.41
N LYS A 191 -18.28 -13.35 2.99
CA LYS A 191 -18.21 -13.80 1.58
C LYS A 191 -19.52 -13.65 0.82
N ASP A 192 -20.61 -13.48 1.55
CA ASP A 192 -21.95 -13.39 1.01
C ASP A 192 -22.33 -11.93 0.67
N GLU A 193 -22.84 -11.73 -0.53
CA GLU A 193 -23.51 -10.50 -0.96
C GLU A 193 -25.02 -10.69 -0.77
N LEU A 194 -25.61 -9.92 0.15
CA LEU A 194 -27.00 -10.07 0.56
C LEU A 194 -27.84 -8.85 0.13
N GLU A 195 -29.14 -9.05 0.07
CA GLU A 195 -30.15 -8.02 -0.16
C GLU A 195 -31.39 -8.39 0.66
N VAL A 196 -31.82 -7.51 1.55
CA VAL A 196 -32.87 -7.77 2.55
C VAL A 196 -33.76 -6.55 2.71
N GLU A 197 -35.02 -6.64 2.29
CA GLU A 197 -35.95 -5.50 2.22
C GLU A 197 -36.56 -5.06 3.56
N ASN A 198 -36.73 -5.98 4.52
CA ASN A 198 -37.42 -5.68 5.78
C ASN A 198 -36.58 -6.12 6.97
N LEU A 199 -35.73 -5.22 7.45
CA LEU A 199 -34.92 -5.47 8.64
C LEU A 199 -35.75 -5.33 9.91
N GLN A 200 -35.43 -6.16 10.91
CA GLN A 200 -36.03 -6.02 12.23
C GLN A 200 -35.50 -4.77 12.92
N VAL A 201 -36.40 -3.95 13.43
CA VAL A 201 -36.10 -2.72 14.19
C VAL A 201 -36.54 -2.90 15.64
N ILE A 202 -35.63 -2.62 16.57
CA ILE A 202 -35.91 -2.47 18.00
C ILE A 202 -35.89 -0.96 18.29
N GLY A 203 -36.92 -0.43 18.96
CA GLY A 203 -37.11 1.02 19.11
C GLY A 203 -37.90 1.61 17.93
N LYS A 204 -37.66 2.87 17.59
CA LYS A 204 -38.34 3.58 16.50
C LYS A 204 -37.34 4.36 15.64
N ILE A 205 -37.29 4.06 14.34
CA ILE A 205 -36.59 4.91 13.37
C ILE A 205 -37.34 6.24 13.28
N PRO A 206 -36.67 7.41 13.44
CA PRO A 206 -37.31 8.71 13.28
C PRO A 206 -38.01 8.89 11.92
N ASP A 207 -39.21 9.46 11.95
CA ASP A 207 -40.08 9.58 10.76
C ASP A 207 -39.52 10.57 9.71
N ASP A 208 -38.57 11.44 10.09
CA ASP A 208 -37.92 12.41 9.20
C ASP A 208 -36.67 11.86 8.49
N LEU A 209 -36.26 10.62 8.78
CA LEU A 209 -35.12 10.00 8.11
C LEU A 209 -35.51 9.42 6.75
N LEU A 210 -34.96 10.04 5.70
CA LEU A 210 -34.98 9.54 4.33
C LEU A 210 -33.57 9.59 3.77
N GLY A 211 -33.01 8.43 3.41
CA GLY A 211 -31.67 8.36 2.85
C GLY A 211 -31.03 6.99 2.96
N VAL A 212 -29.72 6.96 2.71
CA VAL A 212 -28.92 5.74 2.81
C VAL A 212 -27.64 6.00 3.60
N TYR A 213 -27.38 5.15 4.58
CA TYR A 213 -26.09 5.05 5.23
C TYR A 213 -25.27 4.00 4.52
N MET A 214 -24.16 4.40 3.91
CA MET A 214 -23.20 3.48 3.27
C MET A 214 -21.88 3.55 4.00
N ARG A 215 -21.26 2.40 4.24
CA ARG A 215 -19.90 2.32 4.79
C ARG A 215 -19.05 1.36 3.98
N ASN A 216 -17.83 1.76 3.65
CA ASN A 216 -16.86 0.94 2.97
C ASN A 216 -15.85 0.36 3.97
N GLY A 217 -15.17 -0.71 3.58
CA GLY A 217 -14.12 -1.31 4.41
C GLY A 217 -13.40 -2.45 3.73
N PRO A 218 -12.21 -2.82 4.23
CA PRO A 218 -11.42 -3.91 3.69
C PRO A 218 -12.09 -5.26 4.00
N ASN A 219 -12.33 -6.06 2.96
CA ASN A 219 -12.96 -7.36 3.06
C ASN A 219 -12.33 -8.33 2.04
N PRO A 220 -11.09 -8.80 2.24
CA PRO A 220 -10.38 -9.61 1.25
C PRO A 220 -11.18 -10.87 0.86
N GLU A 221 -11.48 -11.02 -0.43
CA GLU A 221 -12.28 -12.17 -0.93
C GLU A 221 -11.48 -13.48 -0.89
N PHE A 222 -10.20 -13.38 -1.23
CA PHE A 222 -9.25 -14.49 -1.18
C PHE A 222 -8.29 -14.35 0.01
N PRO A 223 -7.78 -15.46 0.57
CA PRO A 223 -6.73 -15.41 1.57
C PRO A 223 -5.54 -14.56 1.07
N PRO A 224 -5.19 -13.45 1.74
CA PRO A 224 -4.17 -12.54 1.25
C PRO A 224 -2.77 -13.13 1.37
N ILE A 225 -1.86 -12.72 0.48
CA ILE A 225 -0.44 -13.12 0.52
C ILE A 225 0.27 -12.49 1.74
N THR A 226 0.05 -11.19 1.94
CA THR A 226 0.44 -10.37 3.10
C THR A 226 -0.73 -9.43 3.39
N TYR A 227 -0.97 -9.07 4.65
CA TYR A 227 -2.11 -8.22 5.01
C TYR A 227 -1.79 -7.32 6.20
N VAL A 228 -2.04 -6.03 6.03
CA VAL A 228 -1.89 -5.00 7.05
C VAL A 228 -3.13 -4.12 7.05
N TYR A 229 -3.91 -4.22 8.11
CA TYR A 229 -5.00 -3.29 8.38
C TYR A 229 -4.43 -1.95 8.87
N PRO A 230 -5.00 -0.79 8.48
CA PRO A 230 -6.17 -0.60 7.60
C PRO A 230 -5.82 -0.41 6.10
N PHE A 231 -4.65 -0.85 5.63
CA PHE A 231 -4.12 -0.51 4.30
C PHE A 231 -4.43 -1.52 3.19
N ASP A 232 -4.94 -2.70 3.55
CA ASP A 232 -5.13 -3.81 2.61
C ASP A 232 -6.56 -4.33 2.63
N GLY A 233 -7.08 -4.69 1.46
CA GLY A 233 -8.36 -5.39 1.33
C GLY A 233 -9.03 -5.17 -0.02
N ASP A 234 -10.17 -5.83 -0.20
CA ASP A 234 -11.14 -5.56 -1.26
C ASP A 234 -12.30 -4.74 -0.70
N GLY A 235 -12.78 -3.75 -1.45
CA GLY A 235 -13.88 -2.89 -1.01
C GLY A 235 -15.18 -3.66 -0.95
N MET A 236 -15.76 -3.75 0.24
CA MET A 236 -17.15 -4.18 0.40
C MET A 236 -17.96 -3.06 1.05
N ILE A 237 -18.91 -2.54 0.29
CA ILE A 237 -19.84 -1.53 0.75
C ILE A 237 -21.00 -2.23 1.43
N HIS A 238 -21.33 -1.79 2.63
CA HIS A 238 -22.55 -2.17 3.36
C HIS A 238 -23.46 -0.95 3.40
N ALA A 239 -24.69 -1.10 2.91
CA ALA A 239 -25.68 -0.03 2.83
C ALA A 239 -26.93 -0.38 3.65
N VAL A 240 -27.41 0.60 4.41
CA VAL A 240 -28.72 0.58 5.09
C VAL A 240 -29.54 1.72 4.55
N TYR A 241 -30.59 1.39 3.79
CA TYR A 241 -31.50 2.36 3.21
C TYR A 241 -32.69 2.54 4.14
N ILE A 242 -33.05 3.79 4.42
CA ILE A 242 -34.07 4.16 5.39
C ILE A 242 -35.10 5.06 4.71
N ALA A 243 -36.36 4.63 4.76
CA ALA A 243 -37.52 5.41 4.35
C ALA A 243 -38.77 4.95 5.12
N ASP A 244 -39.66 5.89 5.44
CA ASP A 244 -40.95 5.62 6.07
C ASP A 244 -40.86 4.76 7.35
N GLY A 245 -39.85 5.01 8.17
CA GLY A 245 -39.60 4.28 9.42
C GLY A 245 -39.16 2.82 9.23
N LYS A 246 -38.83 2.41 8.00
CA LYS A 246 -38.35 1.07 7.64
C LYS A 246 -36.90 1.10 7.19
N ALA A 247 -36.24 -0.05 7.24
CA ALA A 247 -34.87 -0.21 6.79
C ALA A 247 -34.70 -1.48 5.94
N ARG A 248 -33.94 -1.34 4.85
CA ARG A 248 -33.43 -2.47 4.05
C ARG A 248 -31.90 -2.45 4.00
N TYR A 249 -31.29 -3.60 3.74
CA TYR A 249 -29.84 -3.80 3.71
C TYR A 249 -29.38 -4.38 2.37
N LYS A 250 -28.21 -3.93 1.92
CA LYS A 250 -27.50 -4.51 0.78
C LYS A 250 -25.99 -4.41 1.00
N ASN A 251 -25.24 -5.43 0.58
CA ASN A 251 -23.78 -5.32 0.49
C ASN A 251 -23.26 -5.88 -0.83
N ARG A 252 -22.28 -5.19 -1.41
CA ARG A 252 -21.60 -5.62 -2.64
C ARG A 252 -20.12 -5.31 -2.59
N TYR A 253 -19.35 -6.16 -3.25
CA TYR A 253 -17.97 -5.87 -3.58
C TYR A 253 -17.89 -4.77 -4.64
N VAL A 254 -16.97 -3.82 -4.45
CA VAL A 254 -16.53 -2.94 -5.52
C VAL A 254 -15.73 -3.79 -6.51
N GLN A 255 -16.21 -3.91 -7.74
CA GLN A 255 -15.62 -4.79 -8.75
C GLN A 255 -14.39 -4.13 -9.39
N THR A 256 -13.34 -3.95 -8.59
CA THR A 256 -12.08 -3.36 -9.07
C THR A 256 -11.39 -4.29 -10.07
N ALA A 257 -10.58 -3.72 -10.96
CA ALA A 257 -9.79 -4.51 -11.91
C ALA A 257 -8.89 -5.55 -11.21
N ALA A 258 -8.36 -5.23 -10.04
CA ALA A 258 -7.55 -6.14 -9.23
C ALA A 258 -8.38 -7.31 -8.68
N LEU A 259 -9.55 -7.05 -8.09
CA LEU A 259 -10.44 -8.09 -7.59
C LEU A 259 -10.91 -9.02 -8.72
N LEU A 260 -11.29 -8.45 -9.87
CA LEU A 260 -11.70 -9.23 -11.04
C LEU A 260 -10.55 -10.13 -11.54
N ALA A 261 -9.30 -9.65 -11.51
CA ALA A 261 -8.14 -10.46 -11.85
C ALA A 261 -7.91 -11.62 -10.86
N GLU A 262 -8.07 -11.37 -9.55
CA GLU A 262 -7.97 -12.41 -8.52
C GLU A 262 -9.08 -13.45 -8.64
N ARG A 263 -10.31 -13.03 -8.96
CA ARG A 263 -11.43 -13.94 -9.27
C ARG A 263 -11.12 -14.83 -10.47
N ARG A 264 -10.57 -14.28 -11.56
CA ARG A 264 -10.10 -15.07 -12.72
C ARG A 264 -8.99 -16.05 -12.36
N ALA A 265 -8.12 -15.70 -11.41
CA ALA A 265 -7.06 -16.57 -10.94
C ALA A 265 -7.49 -17.59 -9.88
N GLY A 266 -8.64 -17.36 -9.22
CA GLY A 266 -9.13 -18.14 -8.09
C GLY A 266 -8.30 -17.99 -6.81
N LYS A 267 -7.48 -16.94 -6.71
CA LYS A 267 -6.57 -16.70 -5.57
C LYS A 267 -6.09 -15.24 -5.54
N ALA A 268 -5.59 -14.82 -4.37
CA ALA A 268 -4.89 -13.54 -4.23
C ALA A 268 -3.67 -13.48 -5.17
N LEU A 269 -3.53 -12.36 -5.87
CA LEU A 269 -2.44 -12.08 -6.81
C LEU A 269 -1.50 -11.01 -6.26
N TYR A 270 -2.03 -10.09 -5.46
CA TYR A 270 -1.28 -8.97 -4.90
C TYR A 270 -0.82 -9.28 -3.47
N GLY A 271 0.35 -8.75 -3.11
CA GLY A 271 0.75 -8.60 -1.72
C GLY A 271 0.15 -7.34 -1.11
N GLY A 272 0.04 -7.32 0.21
CA GLY A 272 -0.37 -6.15 0.97
C GLY A 272 0.67 -5.02 0.96
N PHE A 273 0.22 -3.83 1.29
CA PHE A 273 0.90 -2.54 1.18
C PHE A 273 2.28 -2.52 1.83
N LYS A 274 2.42 -3.15 3.00
CA LYS A 274 3.70 -3.23 3.72
C LYS A 274 4.77 -4.00 2.96
N PHE A 275 4.38 -5.09 2.30
CA PHE A 275 5.27 -5.98 1.56
C PHE A 275 4.59 -6.33 0.23
N PRO A 276 4.64 -5.39 -0.76
CA PRO A 276 3.95 -5.59 -2.02
C PRO A 276 4.56 -6.77 -2.77
N VAL A 277 3.71 -7.57 -3.39
CA VAL A 277 4.09 -8.68 -4.25
C VAL A 277 3.49 -8.42 -5.61
N LEU A 278 4.35 -8.37 -6.64
CA LEU A 278 3.91 -8.14 -8.01
C LEU A 278 2.99 -9.27 -8.47
N PRO A 279 1.80 -8.94 -9.03
CA PRO A 279 0.90 -9.92 -9.59
C PRO A 279 1.49 -10.59 -10.84
N ASP A 280 1.07 -11.82 -11.12
CA ASP A 280 1.46 -12.55 -12.33
C ASP A 280 0.85 -11.86 -13.58
N SER A 281 1.71 -11.40 -14.48
CA SER A 281 1.35 -10.60 -15.65
C SER A 281 0.33 -11.30 -16.56
N LYS A 282 0.22 -12.64 -16.51
CA LYS A 282 -0.80 -13.36 -17.29
C LYS A 282 -2.24 -12.99 -16.92
N TYR A 283 -2.49 -12.50 -15.71
CA TYR A 283 -3.83 -12.15 -15.23
C TYR A 283 -4.15 -10.65 -15.31
N VAL A 284 -3.12 -9.82 -15.31
CA VAL A 284 -3.22 -8.36 -15.12
C VAL A 284 -2.55 -7.54 -16.23
N GLY A 285 -1.84 -8.18 -17.16
CA GLY A 285 -1.10 -7.52 -18.23
C GLY A 285 0.32 -7.10 -17.84
N GLU A 286 0.97 -6.35 -18.73
CA GLU A 286 2.28 -5.74 -18.50
C GLU A 286 2.12 -4.32 -17.90
N ASN A 287 3.10 -3.84 -17.12
CA ASN A 287 3.12 -2.52 -16.46
C ASN A 287 2.03 -2.29 -15.40
N VAL A 288 1.89 -3.23 -14.46
CA VAL A 288 0.89 -3.17 -13.40
C VAL A 288 1.46 -2.51 -12.15
N ASP A 289 0.60 -1.75 -11.45
CA ASP A 289 0.95 -1.15 -10.17
C ASP A 289 1.28 -2.25 -9.13
N PRO A 290 2.40 -2.15 -8.39
CA PRO A 290 2.71 -3.07 -7.31
C PRO A 290 1.69 -3.03 -6.15
N PHE A 291 0.92 -1.96 -6.02
CA PHE A 291 -0.09 -1.81 -4.99
C PHE A 291 -1.48 -2.17 -5.54
N LYS A 292 -2.25 -2.88 -4.71
CA LYS A 292 -3.62 -3.28 -5.05
C LYS A 292 -4.57 -2.11 -4.83
N ASN A 293 -5.24 -1.65 -5.88
CA ASN A 293 -6.42 -0.81 -5.73
C ASN A 293 -7.63 -1.66 -5.32
N GLY A 294 -7.99 -1.63 -4.05
CA GLY A 294 -9.20 -2.27 -3.54
C GLY A 294 -10.41 -1.34 -3.41
N ALA A 295 -10.27 -0.02 -3.63
CA ALA A 295 -11.35 0.98 -3.50
C ALA A 295 -12.21 0.79 -2.24
N PHE A 296 -11.58 0.63 -1.07
CA PHE A 296 -12.20 0.08 0.13
C PHE A 296 -12.28 1.04 1.32
N ILE A 297 -11.75 2.26 1.22
CA ILE A 297 -11.57 3.12 2.40
C ILE A 297 -12.84 3.91 2.74
N HIS A 298 -13.47 4.54 1.75
CA HIS A 298 -14.64 5.40 1.96
C HIS A 298 -15.65 5.24 0.80
N ILE A 299 -16.87 5.75 0.99
CA ILE A 299 -17.94 5.82 0.02
C ILE A 299 -18.67 7.14 0.21
N ILE A 300 -18.63 8.03 -0.79
CA ILE A 300 -19.23 9.37 -0.73
C ILE A 300 -20.26 9.55 -1.84
N ARG A 301 -21.09 10.60 -1.77
CA ARG A 301 -21.99 11.03 -2.85
C ARG A 301 -21.66 12.46 -3.25
N HIS A 302 -21.42 12.69 -4.53
CA HIS A 302 -21.23 14.03 -5.10
C HIS A 302 -21.86 14.11 -6.48
N ALA A 303 -22.58 15.19 -6.79
CA ALA A 303 -23.27 15.38 -8.06
C ALA A 303 -24.15 14.16 -8.49
N ASN A 304 -24.83 13.53 -7.52
CA ASN A 304 -25.60 12.28 -7.69
C ASN A 304 -24.81 11.03 -8.10
N GLN A 305 -23.48 11.09 -8.05
CA GLN A 305 -22.59 9.94 -8.27
C GLN A 305 -22.13 9.39 -6.91
N TYR A 306 -22.13 8.07 -6.77
CA TYR A 306 -21.66 7.39 -5.58
C TYR A 306 -20.23 6.90 -5.84
N LEU A 307 -19.28 7.32 -5.02
CA LEU A 307 -17.85 7.18 -5.30
C LEU A 307 -17.18 6.33 -4.22
N ALA A 308 -16.73 5.13 -4.59
CA ALA A 308 -15.92 4.27 -3.75
C ALA A 308 -14.46 4.75 -3.81
N MET A 309 -13.99 5.26 -2.67
CA MET A 309 -12.72 5.97 -2.58
C MET A 309 -11.58 5.04 -2.15
N PRO A 310 -10.43 5.06 -2.85
CA PRO A 310 -9.21 4.35 -2.48
C PRO A 310 -8.26 5.22 -1.65
N GLU A 311 -7.08 4.69 -1.34
CA GLU A 311 -5.94 5.45 -0.82
C GLU A 311 -4.99 5.81 -1.98
N ALA A 312 -5.05 7.05 -2.47
CA ALA A 312 -4.16 7.60 -3.50
C ALA A 312 -4.15 6.82 -4.83
N ASP A 313 -5.32 6.36 -5.27
CA ASP A 313 -5.51 5.60 -6.51
C ASP A 313 -6.80 6.07 -7.23
N THR A 314 -7.08 5.46 -8.37
CA THR A 314 -8.26 5.68 -9.20
C THR A 314 -9.56 5.34 -8.48
N VAL A 315 -10.47 6.31 -8.49
CA VAL A 315 -11.79 6.23 -7.84
C VAL A 315 -12.76 5.40 -8.70
N TYR A 316 -13.64 4.63 -8.06
CA TYR A 316 -14.70 3.88 -8.73
C TYR A 316 -16.06 4.54 -8.49
N GLU A 317 -16.85 4.66 -9.55
CA GLU A 317 -18.26 5.02 -9.45
C GLU A 317 -19.10 3.74 -9.26
N VAL A 318 -20.03 3.80 -8.32
CA VAL A 318 -21.03 2.77 -8.07
C VAL A 318 -22.42 3.36 -8.23
N SER A 319 -23.42 2.52 -8.51
CA SER A 319 -24.82 2.93 -8.46
C SER A 319 -25.28 3.06 -7.01
N SER A 320 -26.43 3.70 -6.80
CA SER A 320 -27.08 3.74 -5.50
C SER A 320 -27.49 2.35 -4.98
N GLU A 321 -27.56 1.35 -5.88
CA GLU A 321 -27.81 -0.06 -5.57
C GLU A 321 -26.53 -0.90 -5.49
N LEU A 322 -25.37 -0.24 -5.38
CA LEU A 322 -24.04 -0.83 -5.18
C LEU A 322 -23.49 -1.62 -6.38
N GLU A 323 -24.01 -1.40 -7.58
CA GLU A 323 -23.43 -1.95 -8.80
C GLU A 323 -22.20 -1.12 -9.20
N THR A 324 -21.07 -1.76 -9.51
CA THR A 324 -19.88 -1.02 -9.96
C THR A 324 -20.06 -0.56 -11.41
N LEU A 325 -20.07 0.75 -11.63
CA LEU A 325 -20.28 1.35 -12.95
C LEU A 325 -18.96 1.52 -13.72
N GLY A 326 -17.85 1.66 -13.00
CA GLY A 326 -16.51 1.74 -13.58
C GLY A 326 -15.63 2.75 -12.86
N LEU A 327 -14.56 3.18 -13.53
CA LEU A 327 -13.70 4.24 -13.02
C LEU A 327 -14.37 5.60 -13.17
N TRP A 328 -14.21 6.47 -12.17
CA TRP A 328 -14.77 7.82 -12.19
C TRP A 328 -13.87 8.78 -12.97
N CYS A 329 -14.44 9.41 -14.00
CA CYS A 329 -13.74 10.28 -14.94
C CYS A 329 -14.41 11.67 -15.03
N PRO A 330 -14.16 12.59 -14.08
CA PRO A 330 -14.85 13.90 -14.02
C PRO A 330 -14.40 14.92 -15.09
N GLU A 331 -13.34 14.64 -15.84
CA GLU A 331 -12.82 15.54 -16.88
C GLU A 331 -13.28 15.09 -18.29
N THR A 332 -12.85 13.91 -18.71
CA THR A 332 -13.20 13.31 -20.02
C THR A 332 -13.25 11.79 -19.92
N LYS A 333 -13.98 11.15 -20.84
CA LYS A 333 -14.10 9.68 -20.89
C LYS A 333 -12.70 9.04 -20.94
N ASN A 334 -12.51 7.99 -20.14
CA ASN A 334 -11.26 7.24 -20.00
C ASN A 334 -10.08 8.02 -19.38
N ASN A 335 -10.32 9.17 -18.73
CA ASN A 335 -9.33 9.85 -17.91
C ASN A 335 -9.72 9.76 -16.42
N PRO A 336 -9.44 8.62 -15.75
CA PRO A 336 -9.83 8.44 -14.36
C PRO A 336 -9.01 9.34 -13.45
N ILE A 337 -9.68 9.95 -12.46
CA ILE A 337 -8.99 10.75 -11.44
C ILE A 337 -8.50 9.83 -10.32
N LYS A 338 -7.31 10.12 -9.79
CA LYS A 338 -6.83 9.54 -8.54
C LYS A 338 -7.16 10.46 -7.36
N ALA A 339 -7.49 9.87 -6.21
CA ALA A 339 -7.73 10.61 -4.99
C ALA A 339 -7.38 9.78 -3.75
N VAL A 340 -7.12 10.47 -2.65
CA VAL A 340 -7.19 9.91 -1.29
C VAL A 340 -8.66 9.80 -0.87
N PRO A 341 -8.98 9.10 0.24
CA PRO A 341 -10.36 8.77 0.56
C PRO A 341 -11.12 9.89 1.26
N HIS A 342 -10.39 10.87 1.80
CA HIS A 342 -10.97 12.03 2.42
C HIS A 342 -11.11 13.16 1.43
N THR A 343 -12.35 13.57 1.23
CA THR A 343 -12.76 14.66 0.36
C THR A 343 -13.39 15.76 1.21
N ARG A 344 -13.44 16.99 0.71
CA ARG A 344 -14.09 18.10 1.41
C ARG A 344 -15.16 18.73 0.55
N PHE A 345 -16.40 18.60 0.98
CA PHE A 345 -17.54 19.26 0.35
C PHE A 345 -17.63 20.69 0.88
N CYS A 346 -17.74 21.67 -0.01
CA CYS A 346 -17.97 23.05 0.41
C CYS A 346 -19.47 23.33 0.47
N PRO A 347 -20.07 23.53 1.67
CA PRO A 347 -21.51 23.74 1.79
C PRO A 347 -21.99 25.03 1.11
N LYS A 348 -21.11 26.03 0.90
CA LYS A 348 -21.46 27.28 0.22
C LYS A 348 -21.54 27.15 -1.31
N THR A 349 -20.61 26.44 -1.93
CA THR A 349 -20.51 26.36 -3.40
C THR A 349 -21.08 25.07 -3.97
N GLY A 350 -21.15 24.02 -3.15
CA GLY A 350 -21.44 22.67 -3.59
C GLY A 350 -20.26 21.98 -4.28
N ASP A 351 -19.06 22.54 -4.22
CA ASP A 351 -17.86 21.94 -4.83
C ASP A 351 -17.27 20.86 -3.93
N LEU A 352 -16.70 19.83 -4.54
CA LEU A 352 -15.92 18.78 -3.88
C LEU A 352 -14.42 19.01 -4.11
N TRP A 353 -13.67 19.12 -3.04
CA TRP A 353 -12.21 19.19 -3.08
C TRP A 353 -11.61 17.82 -2.81
N LEU A 354 -10.54 17.52 -3.54
CA LEU A 354 -9.81 16.25 -3.52
C LEU A 354 -8.32 16.53 -3.42
N ILE A 355 -7.57 15.62 -2.80
CA ILE A 355 -6.13 15.54 -2.96
C ILE A 355 -5.73 14.15 -3.44
N ASN A 356 -4.55 14.05 -4.04
CA ASN A 356 -3.90 12.79 -4.38
C ASN A 356 -2.41 12.92 -4.13
N TYR A 357 -1.80 11.98 -3.40
CA TYR A 357 -0.35 11.86 -3.36
C TYR A 357 0.15 10.73 -4.28
N ASP A 358 1.44 10.73 -4.63
CA ASP A 358 2.04 9.67 -5.43
C ASP A 358 3.50 9.46 -4.98
N ILE A 359 4.08 8.31 -5.33
CA ILE A 359 5.49 7.97 -5.10
C ILE A 359 6.42 8.55 -6.17
N LYS A 360 5.84 9.10 -7.24
CA LYS A 360 6.53 9.82 -8.32
C LYS A 360 6.05 11.27 -8.38
N PRO A 361 6.87 12.21 -8.90
CA PRO A 361 6.42 13.57 -9.16
C PRO A 361 5.13 13.59 -9.99
N PRO A 362 4.16 14.46 -9.67
CA PRO A 362 4.26 15.65 -8.81
C PRO A 362 4.13 15.40 -7.29
N PHE A 363 4.04 14.15 -6.83
CA PHE A 363 3.90 13.73 -5.41
C PHE A 363 2.65 14.17 -4.67
N LEU A 364 2.05 15.33 -4.97
CA LEU A 364 0.78 15.78 -4.41
C LEU A 364 0.07 16.67 -5.42
N THR A 365 -1.23 16.44 -5.61
CA THR A 365 -2.10 17.25 -6.46
C THR A 365 -3.35 17.58 -5.68
N VAL A 366 -3.81 18.84 -5.78
CA VAL A 366 -5.11 19.29 -5.27
C VAL A 366 -6.05 19.49 -6.45
N SER A 367 -7.28 18.99 -6.36
CA SER A 367 -8.31 19.13 -7.39
C SER A 367 -9.62 19.64 -6.81
N ARG A 368 -10.40 20.36 -7.62
CA ARG A 368 -11.77 20.80 -7.30
C ARG A 368 -12.73 20.35 -8.39
N ILE A 369 -13.77 19.66 -7.98
CA ILE A 369 -14.90 19.22 -8.81
C ILE A 369 -16.10 20.08 -8.47
N ASP A 370 -16.78 20.66 -9.46
CA ASP A 370 -17.98 21.46 -9.20
C ASP A 370 -19.17 20.61 -8.77
N LYS A 371 -20.25 21.27 -8.33
CA LYS A 371 -21.52 20.63 -7.95
C LYS A 371 -22.18 19.76 -9.02
N ASN A 372 -21.74 19.86 -10.28
CA ASN A 372 -22.26 19.07 -11.41
C ASN A 372 -21.31 17.90 -11.77
N GLY A 373 -20.26 17.66 -10.98
CA GLY A 373 -19.32 16.56 -11.17
C GLY A 373 -18.20 16.85 -12.18
N LYS A 374 -17.96 18.11 -12.55
CA LYS A 374 -16.91 18.48 -13.52
C LYS A 374 -15.65 19.00 -12.85
N LEU A 375 -14.49 18.55 -13.33
CA LEU A 375 -13.20 19.08 -12.89
C LEU A 375 -13.03 20.55 -13.29
N GLN A 376 -12.82 21.44 -12.32
CA GLN A 376 -12.67 22.89 -12.53
C GLN A 376 -11.28 23.43 -12.21
N PHE A 377 -10.56 22.77 -11.31
CA PHE A 377 -9.23 23.20 -10.87
C PHE A 377 -8.39 21.97 -10.58
N LYS A 378 -7.13 22.00 -10.99
CA LYS A 378 -6.13 21.00 -10.67
C LYS A 378 -4.78 21.71 -10.52
N LYS A 379 -4.10 21.48 -9.40
CA LYS A 379 -2.80 22.06 -9.12
C LYS A 379 -1.87 21.04 -8.51
N ASP A 380 -0.71 20.89 -9.13
CA ASP A 380 0.39 20.11 -8.60
C ASP A 380 1.13 20.91 -7.52
N ILE A 381 1.47 20.21 -6.44
CA ILE A 381 2.13 20.76 -5.27
C ILE A 381 3.53 20.18 -5.21
N GLU A 382 4.52 21.02 -5.50
CA GLU A 382 5.92 20.59 -5.47
C GLU A 382 6.34 20.20 -4.05
N LYS A 383 6.87 18.98 -3.93
CA LYS A 383 7.37 18.42 -2.68
C LYS A 383 8.77 17.85 -2.87
N GLN A 384 9.58 17.95 -1.81
CA GLN A 384 10.92 17.38 -1.79
C GLN A 384 10.89 15.85 -1.62
N TYR A 385 9.88 15.33 -0.94
CA TYR A 385 9.74 13.92 -0.61
C TYR A 385 8.36 13.40 -1.01
N ALA A 386 8.31 12.16 -1.47
CA ALA A 386 7.07 11.39 -1.58
C ALA A 386 6.63 10.98 -0.17
N THR A 387 5.65 11.68 0.37
CA THR A 387 5.09 11.42 1.70
C THR A 387 3.62 11.06 1.59
N MET A 388 3.15 10.23 2.53
CA MET A 388 1.74 9.91 2.69
C MET A 388 0.99 11.14 3.24
N VAL A 389 -0.08 11.53 2.54
CA VAL A 389 -1.00 12.60 2.95
C VAL A 389 -2.41 12.04 2.89
N HIS A 390 -2.84 11.39 3.97
CA HIS A 390 -4.11 10.65 4.01
C HIS A 390 -5.34 11.57 3.92
N ASP A 391 -5.25 12.74 4.54
CA ASP A 391 -6.36 13.67 4.70
C ASP A 391 -5.90 15.14 4.62
N PHE A 392 -6.85 16.04 4.43
CA PHE A 392 -6.69 17.49 4.40
C PHE A 392 -7.95 18.18 4.91
N VAL A 393 -7.91 19.49 5.08
CA VAL A 393 -9.06 20.29 5.51
C VAL A 393 -9.20 21.55 4.69
N LEU A 394 -10.43 22.08 4.68
CA LEU A 394 -10.74 23.38 4.12
C LEU A 394 -11.04 24.35 5.24
N THR A 395 -10.73 25.62 5.01
CA THR A 395 -11.42 26.75 5.62
C THR A 395 -12.23 27.45 4.54
N GLU A 396 -12.93 28.53 4.88
CA GLU A 396 -13.67 29.31 3.90
C GLU A 396 -12.78 29.75 2.71
N ASN A 397 -11.55 30.17 2.98
CA ASN A 397 -10.64 30.74 1.98
C ASN A 397 -9.43 29.86 1.65
N TYR A 398 -9.13 28.82 2.43
CA TYR A 398 -7.90 28.05 2.29
C TYR A 398 -8.12 26.53 2.19
N VAL A 399 -7.22 25.87 1.48
CA VAL A 399 -6.95 24.43 1.58
C VAL A 399 -5.75 24.28 2.51
N ILE A 400 -5.89 23.45 3.54
CA ILE A 400 -4.86 23.21 4.54
C ILE A 400 -4.34 21.77 4.40
N LEU A 401 -3.05 21.66 4.12
CA LEU A 401 -2.36 20.40 3.80
C LEU A 401 -1.33 20.08 4.88
N PHE A 402 -1.49 18.97 5.60
CA PHE A 402 -0.48 18.52 6.56
C PHE A 402 0.43 17.51 5.87
N ASP A 403 1.63 17.95 5.53
CA ASP A 403 2.66 17.11 4.95
C ASP A 403 3.54 16.53 6.07
N CYS A 404 3.09 15.39 6.60
CA CYS A 404 3.70 14.68 7.71
C CYS A 404 4.94 13.88 7.28
N PRO A 405 5.88 13.58 8.19
CA PRO A 405 7.18 13.00 7.86
C PRO A 405 7.13 11.46 7.70
N VAL A 406 6.15 10.96 6.94
CA VAL A 406 6.01 9.55 6.57
C VAL A 406 6.39 9.40 5.11
N VAL A 407 7.63 8.99 4.84
CA VAL A 407 8.23 8.97 3.50
C VAL A 407 8.15 7.59 2.85
N PHE A 408 7.77 7.55 1.57
CA PHE A 408 7.88 6.37 0.73
C PHE A 408 9.34 6.14 0.31
N ASP A 409 9.92 5.01 0.68
CA ASP A 409 11.28 4.63 0.30
C ASP A 409 11.32 3.24 -0.35
N LEU A 410 11.17 3.22 -1.68
CA LEU A 410 11.18 1.98 -2.46
C LEU A 410 12.55 1.28 -2.45
N LYS A 411 13.66 2.00 -2.21
CA LYS A 411 14.99 1.39 -2.17
C LYS A 411 15.14 0.52 -0.93
N LYS A 412 14.54 0.94 0.19
CA LYS A 412 14.45 0.17 1.43
C LYS A 412 13.59 -1.09 1.32
N VAL A 413 12.54 -1.07 0.51
CA VAL A 413 11.77 -2.29 0.22
C VAL A 413 12.66 -3.37 -0.40
N MET A 414 13.62 -2.98 -1.27
CA MET A 414 14.57 -3.92 -1.87
C MET A 414 15.54 -4.55 -0.85
N SER A 415 15.81 -3.89 0.29
CA SER A 415 16.57 -4.45 1.42
C SER A 415 15.71 -5.23 2.42
N GLY A 416 14.39 -5.34 2.19
CA GLY A 416 13.45 -6.03 3.06
C GLY A 416 12.91 -5.17 4.21
N GLU A 417 13.12 -3.85 4.16
CA GLU A 417 12.51 -2.88 5.08
C GLU A 417 11.11 -2.45 4.61
N GLU A 418 10.38 -1.72 5.46
CA GLU A 418 9.02 -1.25 5.16
C GLU A 418 9.01 -0.12 4.12
N VAL A 419 7.93 -0.06 3.34
CA VAL A 419 7.75 0.97 2.30
C VAL A 419 7.58 2.38 2.88
N LEU A 420 6.90 2.51 4.03
CA LEU A 420 6.75 3.77 4.74
C LEU A 420 7.78 3.90 5.85
N ASN A 421 8.46 5.04 5.89
CA ASN A 421 9.49 5.34 6.87
C ASN A 421 9.15 6.63 7.63
N TRP A 422 9.06 6.52 8.96
CA TRP A 422 8.92 7.67 9.86
C TRP A 422 10.25 8.44 9.97
N ARG A 423 10.23 9.73 9.63
CA ARG A 423 11.41 10.62 9.58
C ARG A 423 11.23 11.89 10.42
N PRO A 424 11.15 11.77 11.76
CA PRO A 424 10.74 12.87 12.63
C PRO A 424 11.66 14.11 12.55
N GLU A 425 12.90 13.95 12.10
CA GLU A 425 13.81 15.07 11.85
C GLU A 425 13.31 16.06 10.79
N LEU A 426 12.34 15.67 9.96
CA LEU A 426 11.73 16.54 8.94
C LEU A 426 10.60 17.42 9.50
N GLY A 427 10.07 17.13 10.70
CA GLY A 427 8.89 17.79 11.25
C GLY A 427 7.62 17.64 10.38
N VAL A 428 6.58 18.43 10.68
CA VAL A 428 5.39 18.56 9.81
C VAL A 428 5.44 19.89 9.06
N ARG A 429 5.20 19.83 7.74
CA ARG A 429 4.98 21.03 6.92
C ARG A 429 3.49 21.26 6.74
N ILE A 430 2.99 22.42 7.15
CA ILE A 430 1.59 22.80 6.96
C ILE A 430 1.50 23.77 5.77
N GLY A 431 0.83 23.33 4.72
CA GLY A 431 0.58 24.09 3.50
C GLY A 431 -0.74 24.83 3.60
N ILE A 432 -0.69 26.16 3.48
CA ILE A 432 -1.86 27.04 3.46
C ILE A 432 -2.02 27.54 2.03
N MET A 433 -2.99 27.00 1.30
CA MET A 433 -3.23 27.33 -0.10
C MET A 433 -4.52 28.12 -0.27
N SER A 434 -4.46 29.31 -0.84
CA SER A 434 -5.65 30.10 -1.20
C SER A 434 -6.53 29.32 -2.18
N ARG A 435 -7.82 29.19 -1.87
CA ARG A 435 -8.83 28.56 -2.75
C ARG A 435 -9.13 29.38 -4.00
N GLU A 436 -8.91 30.70 -3.93
CA GLU A 436 -9.16 31.63 -5.03
C GLU A 436 -7.97 31.68 -6.00
N THR A 437 -6.78 31.96 -5.48
CA THR A 437 -5.58 32.22 -6.31
C THR A 437 -4.72 30.98 -6.50
N GLY A 438 -4.90 29.96 -5.67
CA GLY A 438 -4.00 28.82 -5.57
C GLY A 438 -2.65 29.15 -4.92
N ALA A 439 -2.40 30.38 -4.47
CA ALA A 439 -1.14 30.74 -3.82
C ALA A 439 -0.92 29.87 -2.57
N LEU A 440 0.27 29.25 -2.46
CA LEU A 440 0.61 28.31 -1.40
C LEU A 440 1.76 28.84 -0.56
N LYS A 441 1.60 28.77 0.76
CA LYS A 441 2.64 29.06 1.74
C LYS A 441 2.83 27.85 2.65
N TRP A 442 4.08 27.53 2.95
CA TRP A 442 4.44 26.47 3.91
C TRP A 442 4.91 27.07 5.22
N ILE A 443 4.46 26.49 6.33
CA ILE A 443 5.00 26.72 7.67
C ILE A 443 5.39 25.37 8.27
N GLN A 444 6.35 25.38 9.20
CA GLN A 444 6.93 24.17 9.77
C GLN A 444 6.60 24.08 11.26
N THR A 445 6.33 22.86 11.73
CA THR A 445 6.16 22.56 13.16
C THR A 445 6.81 21.23 13.53
N GLU A 446 6.76 20.83 14.81
CA GLU A 446 7.33 19.57 15.28
C GLU A 446 6.68 18.34 14.61
N ALA A 447 7.36 17.20 14.68
CA ALA A 447 6.88 15.99 14.04
C ALA A 447 5.65 15.38 14.75
N PHE A 448 4.65 15.02 13.95
CA PHE A 448 3.52 14.17 14.30
C PHE A 448 2.86 13.66 13.01
N PHE A 449 1.90 12.75 13.14
CA PHE A 449 1.11 12.24 12.04
C PHE A 449 -0.39 12.52 12.27
N VAL A 450 -1.14 12.68 11.19
CA VAL A 450 -2.59 12.86 11.22
C VAL A 450 -3.20 11.88 10.24
N PHE A 451 -4.06 10.99 10.74
CA PHE A 451 -5.00 10.29 9.88
C PHE A 451 -6.20 11.19 9.60
N HIS A 452 -6.94 11.58 10.65
CA HIS A 452 -8.24 12.24 10.46
C HIS A 452 -8.30 13.63 11.06
N PHE A 453 -8.88 14.54 10.29
CA PHE A 453 -9.30 15.85 10.76
C PHE A 453 -10.78 15.85 11.14
N ALA A 454 -11.13 16.59 12.18
CA ALA A 454 -12.52 16.89 12.51
C ALA A 454 -13.04 17.99 11.58
N ASN A 455 -12.38 19.16 11.57
CA ASN A 455 -12.70 20.31 10.71
C ASN A 455 -11.60 21.38 10.80
N ALA A 456 -11.65 22.41 9.94
CA ALA A 456 -10.92 23.65 10.09
C ALA A 456 -11.77 24.87 9.73
N TYR A 457 -11.44 26.02 10.32
CA TYR A 457 -12.11 27.29 10.02
C TYR A 457 -11.22 28.49 10.34
N GLU A 458 -11.59 29.64 9.78
CA GLU A 458 -10.93 30.92 10.06
C GLU A 458 -11.64 31.64 11.21
N ASN A 459 -10.86 32.23 12.12
CA ASN A 459 -11.33 33.08 13.19
C ASN A 459 -10.42 34.30 13.31
N ALA A 460 -10.87 35.45 12.79
CA ALA A 460 -10.05 36.64 12.62
C ALA A 460 -8.75 36.30 11.84
N ASP A 461 -7.58 36.58 12.42
CA ASP A 461 -6.27 36.33 11.80
C ASP A 461 -5.73 34.91 12.06
N GLU A 462 -6.55 34.00 12.57
CA GLU A 462 -6.14 32.62 12.88
C GLU A 462 -6.90 31.59 12.06
N ILE A 463 -6.19 30.51 11.69
CA ILE A 463 -6.79 29.26 11.25
C ILE A 463 -6.84 28.31 12.44
N ILE A 464 -8.03 27.79 12.74
CA ILE A 464 -8.27 26.78 13.75
C ILE A 464 -8.43 25.44 13.05
N VAL A 465 -7.69 24.42 13.48
CA VAL A 465 -7.75 23.05 12.92
C VAL A 465 -7.92 22.06 14.07
N ASP A 466 -8.98 21.26 14.02
CA ASP A 466 -9.21 20.17 14.97
C ASP A 466 -8.95 18.83 14.29
N PHE A 467 -8.14 17.97 14.92
CA PHE A 467 -7.73 16.70 14.35
C PHE A 467 -7.25 15.72 15.41
N VAL A 468 -7.11 14.46 14.99
CA VAL A 468 -6.54 13.41 15.83
C VAL A 468 -5.05 13.29 15.55
N ARG A 469 -4.24 13.57 16.58
CA ARG A 469 -2.78 13.57 16.48
C ARG A 469 -2.22 12.21 16.88
N HIS A 470 -1.38 11.66 16.01
CA HIS A 470 -0.56 10.47 16.25
C HIS A 470 0.89 10.90 16.47
N ALA A 471 1.57 10.29 17.46
CA ALA A 471 2.97 10.62 17.74
C ALA A 471 3.92 10.13 16.62
N ASP A 472 3.63 8.98 16.01
CA ASP A 472 4.36 8.42 14.88
C ASP A 472 3.44 7.56 13.99
N LEU A 473 3.93 7.16 12.82
CA LEU A 473 3.34 6.10 12.01
C LEU A 473 4.40 5.05 11.66
N LYS A 474 4.20 3.80 12.10
CA LYS A 474 5.05 2.63 11.80
C LYS A 474 4.17 1.45 11.40
N LEU A 475 4.52 0.68 10.36
CA LEU A 475 3.70 -0.44 9.90
C LEU A 475 3.98 -1.74 10.69
N THR A 476 5.11 -1.85 11.38
CA THR A 476 5.36 -2.89 12.38
C THR A 476 4.78 -2.51 13.73
N ARG A 477 3.95 -3.39 14.31
CA ARG A 477 3.69 -3.36 15.76
C ARG A 477 4.97 -3.80 16.50
N SER A 478 5.84 -2.87 16.88
CA SER A 478 6.72 -3.12 18.01
C SER A 478 5.86 -3.14 19.28
N LYS A 479 6.16 -4.03 20.23
CA LYS A 479 5.43 -4.15 21.51
C LYS A 479 5.64 -2.97 22.47
N GLU A 480 6.29 -1.89 22.02
CA GLU A 480 6.74 -0.80 22.90
C GLU A 480 5.82 0.42 22.79
N ASN A 481 5.50 0.99 23.97
CA ASN A 481 4.87 2.28 24.27
C ASN A 481 4.52 3.16 23.05
N ARG A 482 3.47 2.81 22.31
CA ARG A 482 2.82 3.77 21.43
C ARG A 482 1.99 4.71 22.26
N MET A 483 2.25 6.02 22.13
CA MET A 483 1.32 7.02 22.63
C MET A 483 0.01 6.87 21.85
N PRO A 484 -1.13 6.75 22.53
CA PRO A 484 -2.41 6.67 21.84
C PRO A 484 -2.72 7.98 21.09
N PRO A 485 -3.54 7.90 20.03
CA PRO A 485 -4.02 9.09 19.36
C PRO A 485 -4.98 9.90 20.25
N HIS A 486 -4.80 11.21 20.26
CA HIS A 486 -5.63 12.14 21.03
C HIS A 486 -6.20 13.25 20.14
N LEU A 487 -7.31 13.84 20.58
CA LEU A 487 -7.89 15.01 19.93
C LEU A 487 -7.05 16.26 20.23
N TYR A 488 -6.67 16.99 19.19
CA TYR A 488 -5.89 18.23 19.26
C TYR A 488 -6.58 19.37 18.52
N ARG A 489 -6.40 20.58 19.03
CA ARG A 489 -6.66 21.83 18.34
C ARG A 489 -5.36 22.54 18.02
N THR A 490 -5.20 22.96 16.77
CA THR A 490 -4.09 23.81 16.35
C THR A 490 -4.60 25.17 15.95
N ARG A 491 -3.93 26.22 16.43
CA ARG A 491 -4.15 27.61 16.03
C ARG A 491 -2.95 28.10 15.24
N ILE A 492 -3.19 28.60 14.04
CA ILE A 492 -2.16 29.12 13.15
C ILE A 492 -2.44 30.59 12.92
N ASN A 493 -1.59 31.47 13.43
CA ASN A 493 -1.72 32.90 13.19
C ASN A 493 -1.15 33.26 11.81
N LEU A 494 -1.97 33.81 10.92
CA LEU A 494 -1.60 34.06 9.52
C LEU A 494 -0.52 35.15 9.38
N SER A 495 -0.56 36.15 10.25
CA SER A 495 0.35 37.31 10.25
C SER A 495 1.73 36.95 10.80
N THR A 496 1.77 36.33 11.98
CA THR A 496 3.03 35.97 12.69
C THR A 496 3.57 34.60 12.33
N GLN A 497 2.74 33.73 11.74
CA GLN A 497 3.05 32.32 11.45
C GLN A 497 3.30 31.46 12.68
N MET A 498 2.94 31.95 13.87
CA MET A 498 3.01 31.16 15.09
C MET A 498 1.96 30.06 15.07
N ILE A 499 2.37 28.88 15.52
CA ILE A 499 1.54 27.68 15.63
C ILE A 499 1.44 27.31 17.11
N GLN A 500 0.22 27.09 17.59
CA GLN A 500 -0.02 26.59 18.94
C GLN A 500 -0.85 25.32 18.89
N HIS A 501 -0.32 24.24 19.47
CA HIS A 501 -1.01 22.95 19.62
C HIS A 501 -1.58 22.83 21.03
N GLU A 502 -2.86 22.46 21.15
CA GLU A 502 -3.58 22.20 22.41
C GLU A 502 -4.17 20.79 22.34
N GLN A 503 -3.77 19.89 23.25
CA GLN A 503 -4.45 18.61 23.44
C GLN A 503 -5.79 18.88 24.14
N LEU A 504 -6.90 18.42 23.54
CA LEU A 504 -8.24 18.65 24.07
C LEU A 504 -8.73 17.51 24.99
N ASP A 505 -8.12 16.33 24.91
CA ASP A 505 -8.50 15.14 25.66
C ASP A 505 -7.33 14.18 25.85
N ASP A 506 -7.33 13.42 26.95
CA ASP A 506 -6.34 12.39 27.29
C ASP A 506 -6.81 10.97 26.92
N ARG A 507 -8.07 10.81 26.51
CA ARG A 507 -8.62 9.52 26.06
C ARG A 507 -8.16 9.20 24.64
N ILE A 508 -8.10 7.90 24.31
CA ILE A 508 -7.86 7.46 22.94
C ILE A 508 -9.01 7.92 22.05
N ILE A 509 -8.72 8.72 21.02
CA ILE A 509 -9.71 9.26 20.09
C ILE A 509 -9.33 8.93 18.65
N GLU A 510 -10.32 8.58 17.84
CA GLU A 510 -10.22 8.44 16.39
C GLU A 510 -11.61 8.59 15.72
N PHE A 511 -11.61 8.65 14.39
CA PHE A 511 -12.80 8.87 13.55
C PHE A 511 -13.61 10.10 13.97
N PRO A 512 -12.99 11.29 14.06
CA PRO A 512 -13.69 12.51 14.40
C PRO A 512 -14.65 12.91 13.27
N ARG A 513 -15.85 13.35 13.63
CA ARG A 513 -16.89 13.83 12.74
C ARG A 513 -17.54 15.09 13.30
N ILE A 514 -18.00 15.94 12.41
CA ILE A 514 -18.84 17.09 12.72
C ILE A 514 -20.16 16.97 11.94
N LYS A 515 -21.07 17.92 12.13
CA LYS A 515 -22.19 18.10 11.20
C LYS A 515 -21.62 18.61 9.86
N GLU A 516 -21.72 17.83 8.79
CA GLU A 516 -21.03 18.08 7.51
C GLU A 516 -21.42 19.42 6.83
N ASP A 517 -22.58 20.01 7.16
CA ASP A 517 -22.94 21.38 6.69
C ASP A 517 -22.08 22.49 7.32
N ARG A 518 -21.24 22.14 8.30
CA ARG A 518 -20.23 23.00 8.94
C ARG A 518 -18.82 22.73 8.43
N ASP A 519 -18.61 21.85 7.46
CA ASP A 519 -17.30 21.69 6.83
C ASP A 519 -16.78 23.05 6.37
N SER A 520 -15.53 23.37 6.71
CA SER A 520 -14.87 24.67 6.46
C SER A 520 -15.39 25.89 7.22
N LEU A 521 -16.38 25.70 8.10
CA LEU A 521 -17.03 26.74 8.90
C LEU A 521 -16.80 26.53 10.40
N PRO A 522 -16.99 27.57 11.24
CA PRO A 522 -16.97 27.39 12.69
C PRO A 522 -17.96 26.32 13.14
N HIS A 523 -17.48 25.46 14.04
CA HIS A 523 -18.25 24.37 14.63
C HIS A 523 -18.04 24.35 16.14
N ARG A 524 -19.01 23.78 16.84
CA ARG A 524 -19.03 23.63 18.29
C ARG A 524 -18.92 22.17 18.73
N PHE A 525 -19.49 21.25 17.96
CA PHE A 525 -19.58 19.85 18.36
C PHE A 525 -18.71 18.95 17.49
N ILE A 526 -17.96 18.07 18.15
CA ILE A 526 -17.20 16.99 17.51
C ILE A 526 -17.71 15.67 18.08
N TYR A 527 -18.00 14.71 17.22
CA TYR A 527 -18.35 13.34 17.57
C TYR A 527 -17.18 12.43 17.21
N SER A 528 -16.82 11.49 18.05
CA SER A 528 -15.70 10.59 17.79
C SER A 528 -15.90 9.24 18.45
N THR A 529 -15.03 8.30 18.13
CA THR A 529 -14.92 7.01 18.80
C THR A 529 -13.88 7.06 19.90
N THR A 530 -14.12 6.30 20.99
CA THR A 530 -13.19 6.16 22.10
C THR A 530 -13.27 4.77 22.74
N LYS A 531 -12.39 4.51 23.70
CA LYS A 531 -12.34 3.28 24.49
C LYS A 531 -12.26 3.63 25.97
N LEU A 532 -13.11 3.00 26.78
CA LEU A 532 -13.19 3.27 28.22
C LEU A 532 -12.45 2.25 29.09
N SER A 533 -11.96 1.14 28.51
CA SER A 533 -11.21 0.13 29.24
C SER A 533 -9.89 -0.24 28.57
N ASP A 534 -8.82 -0.27 29.35
CA ASP A 534 -7.48 -0.69 28.91
C ASP A 534 -7.27 -2.21 28.96
N LEU A 535 -8.28 -2.96 29.43
CA LEU A 535 -8.17 -4.39 29.79
C LEU A 535 -7.86 -5.32 28.61
N ASN A 536 -7.81 -4.82 27.37
CA ASN A 536 -7.31 -5.56 26.22
C ASN A 536 -6.47 -4.65 25.32
N ALA A 537 -5.19 -4.51 25.63
CA ALA A 537 -4.17 -3.82 24.82
C ALA A 537 -3.93 -4.45 23.43
N MET A 538 -4.56 -5.59 23.14
CA MET A 538 -4.29 -6.37 21.92
C MET A 538 -5.11 -5.93 20.69
N LYS A 539 -6.21 -5.18 20.85
CA LYS A 539 -7.09 -4.77 19.74
C LYS A 539 -7.44 -3.27 19.80
N ASP A 540 -7.23 -2.58 18.67
CA ASP A 540 -7.51 -1.15 18.43
C ASP A 540 -9.01 -0.87 18.25
N GLN A 541 -9.87 -1.61 18.95
CA GLN A 541 -11.32 -1.54 18.78
C GLN A 541 -11.93 -0.57 19.77
N PHE A 542 -12.78 0.32 19.26
CA PHE A 542 -13.55 1.27 20.04
C PHE A 542 -14.79 0.62 20.64
N THR A 543 -15.22 1.14 21.79
CA THR A 543 -16.35 0.60 22.57
C THR A 543 -17.36 1.68 22.96
N ALA A 544 -17.03 2.95 22.73
CA ALA A 544 -17.88 4.06 23.11
C ALA A 544 -17.79 5.19 22.08
N LEU A 545 -18.88 5.94 21.94
CA LEU A 545 -18.89 7.21 21.23
C LEU A 545 -18.74 8.35 22.24
N ILE A 546 -18.10 9.43 21.79
CA ILE A 546 -17.93 10.64 22.56
C ILE A 546 -18.34 11.86 21.74
N LYS A 547 -19.07 12.78 22.38
CA LYS A 547 -19.37 14.11 21.89
C LYS A 547 -18.62 15.14 22.70
N TYR A 548 -17.97 16.06 22.02
CA TYR A 548 -17.34 17.25 22.59
C TYR A 548 -18.21 18.47 22.35
N ASP A 549 -18.34 19.33 23.35
CA ASP A 549 -18.72 20.73 23.19
C ASP A 549 -17.46 21.57 23.39
N VAL A 550 -16.84 22.00 22.29
CA VAL A 550 -15.53 22.68 22.30
C VAL A 550 -15.59 24.10 22.85
N GLU A 551 -16.76 24.72 22.87
CA GLU A 551 -16.97 26.04 23.48
C GLU A 551 -17.07 25.91 25.00
N LYS A 552 -17.89 24.96 25.48
CA LYS A 552 -18.07 24.72 26.93
C LYS A 552 -16.95 23.89 27.55
N LYS A 553 -16.08 23.27 26.74
CA LYS A 553 -15.04 22.33 27.17
C LYS A 553 -15.62 21.16 27.98
N THR A 554 -16.71 20.58 27.49
CA THR A 554 -17.37 19.43 28.13
C THR A 554 -17.49 18.26 27.15
N SER A 555 -17.71 17.05 27.67
CA SER A 555 -17.97 15.88 26.84
C SER A 555 -19.12 15.02 27.37
N GLN A 556 -19.76 14.29 26.46
CA GLN A 556 -20.77 13.26 26.74
C GLN A 556 -20.33 11.95 26.11
N ILE A 557 -20.61 10.82 26.75
CA ILE A 557 -20.21 9.50 26.29
C ILE A 557 -21.45 8.60 26.19
N HIS A 558 -21.53 7.85 25.10
CA HIS A 558 -22.38 6.67 24.99
C HIS A 558 -21.48 5.43 25.04
N ASP A 559 -21.53 4.70 26.16
CA ASP A 559 -20.77 3.46 26.32
C ASP A 559 -21.62 2.28 25.86
N PHE A 560 -21.19 1.59 24.80
CA PHE A 560 -21.86 0.35 24.37
C PHE A 560 -21.49 -0.83 25.27
N GLY A 561 -20.43 -0.71 26.08
CA GLY A 561 -19.92 -1.75 26.94
C GLY A 561 -18.92 -2.66 26.24
N ASN A 562 -18.13 -3.38 27.06
CA ASN A 562 -17.02 -4.20 26.58
C ASN A 562 -17.42 -5.43 25.76
N THR A 563 -18.72 -5.75 25.62
CA THR A 563 -19.23 -6.83 24.76
C THR A 563 -19.39 -6.40 23.31
N PHE A 564 -19.38 -5.09 23.03
CA PHE A 564 -19.54 -4.55 21.70
C PHE A 564 -18.23 -4.02 21.14
N GLU A 565 -18.21 -3.85 19.82
CA GLU A 565 -17.17 -3.15 19.08
C GLU A 565 -17.86 -2.19 18.11
N ILE A 566 -17.34 -0.98 17.99
CA ILE A 566 -17.91 0.05 17.10
C ILE A 566 -16.87 0.58 16.12
N GLY A 567 -17.35 1.16 15.02
CA GLY A 567 -16.53 1.93 14.07
C GLY A 567 -16.97 3.40 14.02
N GLU A 568 -16.66 4.06 12.90
CA GLU A 568 -17.06 5.44 12.65
C GLU A 568 -18.58 5.63 12.76
N ALA A 569 -19.00 6.69 13.46
CA ALA A 569 -20.37 7.17 13.47
C ALA A 569 -20.50 8.42 12.58
N VAL A 570 -21.59 8.50 11.81
CA VAL A 570 -21.87 9.63 10.93
C VAL A 570 -23.01 10.46 11.51
N PHE A 571 -22.86 11.79 11.46
CA PHE A 571 -23.91 12.72 11.86
C PHE A 571 -24.97 12.84 10.77
N VAL A 572 -26.24 12.72 11.17
CA VAL A 572 -27.41 12.84 10.30
C VAL A 572 -28.25 14.04 10.76
N PRO A 573 -28.33 15.14 10.00
CA PRO A 573 -29.15 16.28 10.41
C PRO A 573 -30.64 15.93 10.37
N LYS A 574 -31.39 16.40 11.38
CA LYS A 574 -32.86 16.42 11.30
C LYS A 574 -33.31 17.33 10.18
N ALA A 575 -34.45 17.02 9.56
CA ALA A 575 -35.00 17.82 8.46
C ALA A 575 -35.22 19.30 8.85
N ASN A 576 -35.61 19.55 10.10
CA ASN A 576 -35.82 20.90 10.66
C ASN A 576 -34.82 21.23 11.78
N SER A 577 -33.56 20.82 11.63
CA SER A 577 -32.49 21.01 12.61
C SER A 577 -32.42 22.47 13.10
N THR A 578 -32.55 22.67 14.41
CA THR A 578 -32.57 24.01 15.06
C THR A 578 -31.26 24.38 15.76
N SER A 579 -30.43 23.39 16.09
CA SER A 579 -29.08 23.56 16.65
C SER A 579 -28.08 22.68 15.92
N GLU A 580 -26.78 22.97 16.06
CA GLU A 580 -25.72 22.22 15.39
C GLU A 580 -25.71 20.72 15.75
N ASP A 581 -26.14 20.36 16.96
CA ASP A 581 -26.26 18.98 17.42
C ASP A 581 -27.68 18.41 17.28
N ASP A 582 -28.60 19.11 16.62
CA ASP A 582 -29.97 18.65 16.42
C ASP A 582 -30.05 17.68 15.23
N GLY A 583 -29.77 16.42 15.54
CA GLY A 583 -29.54 15.36 14.57
C GLY A 583 -29.49 14.00 15.24
N TYR A 584 -29.03 13.03 14.46
CA TYR A 584 -28.83 11.65 14.88
C TYR A 584 -27.38 11.24 14.61
N LEU A 585 -26.91 10.20 15.30
CA LEU A 585 -25.70 9.48 14.92
C LEU A 585 -26.09 8.11 14.41
N ILE A 586 -25.57 7.73 13.24
CA ILE A 586 -25.74 6.40 12.65
C ILE A 586 -24.40 5.67 12.56
N LEU A 587 -24.37 4.41 12.98
CA LEU A 587 -23.17 3.57 12.93
C LEU A 587 -23.48 2.08 12.91
N PHE A 588 -22.52 1.28 12.45
CA PHE A 588 -22.53 -0.17 12.68
C PHE A 588 -21.92 -0.53 14.03
N VAL A 589 -22.56 -1.47 14.73
CA VAL A 589 -22.14 -2.01 16.02
C VAL A 589 -22.07 -3.53 15.92
N TYR A 590 -21.00 -4.13 16.44
CA TYR A 590 -20.81 -5.57 16.48
C TYR A 590 -20.95 -6.11 17.90
N ASN A 591 -21.81 -7.11 18.09
CA ASN A 591 -21.96 -7.85 19.33
C ASN A 591 -21.06 -9.10 19.32
N LYS A 592 -20.04 -9.13 20.18
CA LYS A 592 -19.09 -10.25 20.27
C LYS A 592 -19.70 -11.55 20.78
N ILE A 593 -20.73 -11.48 21.61
CA ILE A 593 -21.34 -12.66 22.26
C ILE A 593 -22.23 -13.39 21.26
N GLU A 594 -23.06 -12.64 20.55
CA GLU A 594 -23.98 -13.20 19.55
C GLU A 594 -23.32 -13.39 18.17
N ASN A 595 -22.12 -12.83 17.96
CA ASN A 595 -21.46 -12.74 16.66
C ASN A 595 -22.38 -12.10 15.60
N SER A 596 -23.07 -11.03 15.98
CA SER A 596 -24.12 -10.36 15.20
C SER A 596 -23.81 -8.87 15.00
N GLY A 597 -24.35 -8.29 13.92
CA GLY A 597 -24.22 -6.86 13.62
C GLY A 597 -25.53 -6.12 13.83
N GLU A 598 -25.44 -4.84 14.19
CA GLU A 598 -26.55 -3.90 14.29
C GLU A 598 -26.19 -2.59 13.60
N CYS A 599 -27.17 -1.89 13.03
CA CYS A 599 -27.06 -0.47 12.68
C CYS A 599 -27.84 0.31 13.74
N VAL A 600 -27.16 1.23 14.43
CA VAL A 600 -27.69 1.92 15.59
C VAL A 600 -27.93 3.39 15.26
N LEU A 601 -29.06 3.93 15.75
CA LEU A 601 -29.40 5.35 15.70
C LEU A 601 -29.43 5.92 17.12
N LEU A 602 -28.59 6.91 17.39
CA LEU A 602 -28.57 7.69 18.64
C LEU A 602 -29.10 9.10 18.42
N ASP A 603 -29.65 9.72 19.46
CA ASP A 603 -29.84 11.18 19.49
C ASP A 603 -28.47 11.85 19.66
N ALA A 604 -28.06 12.67 18.69
CA ALA A 604 -26.77 13.36 18.73
C ALA A 604 -26.70 14.42 19.84
N LYS A 605 -27.85 14.94 20.29
CA LYS A 605 -27.96 15.88 21.39
C LYS A 605 -27.78 15.21 22.74
N ASN A 606 -28.48 14.08 22.94
CA ASN A 606 -28.63 13.36 24.21
C ASN A 606 -27.98 11.97 24.14
N MET A 607 -26.67 11.93 23.89
CA MET A 607 -25.96 10.66 23.66
C MET A 607 -25.96 9.70 24.86
N ARG A 608 -26.28 10.14 26.08
CA ARG A 608 -26.32 9.26 27.25
C ARG A 608 -27.55 8.34 27.29
N ASP A 609 -28.57 8.66 26.51
CA ASP A 609 -29.82 7.91 26.49
C ASP A 609 -29.65 6.62 25.69
N GLU A 610 -30.60 5.69 25.86
CA GLU A 610 -30.69 4.48 25.04
C GLU A 610 -30.85 4.84 23.55
N PRO A 611 -30.36 3.99 22.63
CA PRO A 611 -30.55 4.22 21.21
C PRO A 611 -32.01 4.37 20.81
N LEU A 612 -32.29 5.33 19.93
CA LEU A 612 -33.61 5.56 19.35
C LEU A 612 -34.08 4.32 18.58
N ALA A 613 -33.15 3.72 17.81
CA ALA A 613 -33.39 2.47 17.10
C ALA A 613 -32.13 1.62 17.01
N ARG A 614 -32.33 0.31 17.02
CA ARG A 614 -31.34 -0.72 16.73
C ARG A 614 -31.90 -1.61 15.62
N ILE A 615 -31.32 -1.49 14.42
CA ILE A 615 -31.70 -2.24 13.23
C ILE A 615 -30.83 -3.49 13.19
N LYS A 616 -31.43 -4.68 13.30
CA LYS A 616 -30.71 -5.95 13.28
C LYS A 616 -30.19 -6.25 11.88
N MET A 617 -28.89 -6.45 11.73
CA MET A 617 -28.29 -6.79 10.43
C MET A 617 -28.43 -8.29 10.14
N PRO A 618 -28.64 -8.69 8.87
CA PRO A 618 -28.75 -10.11 8.48
C PRO A 618 -27.40 -10.85 8.58
N ARG A 619 -26.31 -10.09 8.72
CA ARG A 619 -24.94 -10.57 8.90
C ARG A 619 -24.17 -9.64 9.82
N ARG A 620 -23.12 -10.17 10.43
CA ARG A 620 -22.03 -9.35 10.95
C ARG A 620 -21.50 -8.46 9.83
N VAL A 621 -21.38 -7.16 10.12
CA VAL A 621 -20.70 -6.19 9.27
C VAL A 621 -19.27 -6.09 9.78
N PRO A 622 -18.24 -6.55 9.02
CA PRO A 622 -16.86 -6.50 9.48
C PRO A 622 -16.43 -5.09 9.88
N SER A 623 -15.45 -4.96 10.77
CA SER A 623 -14.83 -3.66 11.06
C SER A 623 -14.36 -3.01 9.76
N GLY A 624 -15.00 -1.92 9.39
CA GLY A 624 -14.69 -1.14 8.19
C GLY A 624 -13.93 0.13 8.52
N LEU A 625 -13.99 1.09 7.61
CA LEU A 625 -13.32 2.37 7.74
C LEU A 625 -14.36 3.48 7.73
N HIS A 626 -14.57 4.17 6.60
CA HIS A 626 -15.43 5.34 6.56
C HIS A 626 -16.76 5.08 5.85
N GLY A 627 -17.77 5.82 6.27
CA GLY A 627 -19.09 5.84 5.63
C GLY A 627 -19.65 7.24 5.46
N SER A 628 -20.78 7.35 4.77
CA SER A 628 -21.50 8.61 4.63
C SER A 628 -22.99 8.39 4.76
N TRP A 629 -23.68 9.42 5.24
CA TRP A 629 -25.12 9.51 5.16
C TRP A 629 -25.49 10.31 3.90
N MET A 630 -26.26 9.70 3.02
CA MET A 630 -26.69 10.31 1.77
C MET A 630 -28.17 10.61 1.87
N SER A 631 -28.48 11.85 2.23
CA SER A 631 -29.83 12.32 2.49
C SER A 631 -30.69 12.32 1.21
N GLY A 632 -31.99 12.07 1.39
CA GLY A 632 -33.00 12.09 0.35
C GLY A 632 -33.11 10.78 -0.45
N PRO A 633 -33.92 10.78 -1.52
CA PRO A 633 -34.06 9.64 -2.40
C PRO A 633 -32.69 9.20 -2.96
N TRP A 634 -32.51 7.88 -3.04
CA TRP A 634 -31.30 7.27 -3.57
C TRP A 634 -31.45 6.79 -5.02
N GLN A 635 -32.66 6.79 -5.58
CA GLN A 635 -32.88 6.44 -6.99
C GLN A 635 -32.51 7.59 -7.93
#